data_AF-A0A812Q674-F1
#
_entry.id   AF-A0A812Q674-F1
#
_cell.length_a   1.000
_cell.length_b   1.000
_cell.length_c   1.000
_cell.angle_alpha   90.00
_cell.angle_beta   90.00
_cell.angle_gamma   90.00
#
_symmetry.space_group_name_H-M   'P 1'
#
loop_
_entity.id
_entity.type
_entity.pdbx_description
1 polymer ?
#
loop_
_entity_poly.entity_id
_entity_poly.type
_entity_poly.pdbx_seq_one_letter_code
_entity_poly.pdbx_strand_id
1 'polypeptide(L)'
;MARTAFFAALALLVTAEDVEEDMIRVPLKKERRNLQEQARSAELSAAPWEEREAALGTSGGTARLTLRNQLNAQYAGVIEIGTPGQPIKVLFDTGSSNLWVPTSSGLQSQRLLGYHSGFSSKKSSTFQDGSLSFHFVYGSGGVSGQFCSDDVSIGGLKMSNFSFAQVDDVRGLGSMYTSALSVFDGILGLGFADLAHRGVPSAMQALVAGRRLKEPVFSFFLGDDEDGQLVLGGVDDRHFQGPFHFVPVVSTAYWQAPLAADCRDVELAGVEGQGSPADEQPQCQPAPAVRADWRRRNIRANIAFQALMSLAWGTAMGPVFDKYLFLLGSGLAKGPRLIPAMHANSLVGVAESVSGLTSLVVAIPVGYIVDRQPTKRAWLVRRSSVLAVLAVVTGFVAVLTDELLVLTVMLVSFGAFMELSSSATDAIFADSIPAGERSAYYVTKSVLTTIGSACGPGISALGLALLGDKWQPYQIKIVIAGGLLLFLPTLLPLFLFEDPVLTEPASREAEAGVASAQSEGSTQASTADAQASNGSGVEDTRRCLCFRSKHVPVLLALADFITCIGAGMTVKFFNLFFIQDHQFSPVAISLLQTAYPLVIALFMKFTERLAKPLGRPQASLSFFSANVLCLFLLGEVSWLPLLLLLFMVRGGFANSTFPIDRSILMDYTPSTQRGMWNAIQSLTSMTWSGSAFLGGLLSDSHDYRYTFVITSLIYATACVVYAPLLWLVPRKEKAAASIRT
;
A
#
# COMPACT_ATOMS: atom_id res chain seq x y z
N MET A 1 70.87 25.19 27.93
CA MET A 1 70.57 24.10 28.87
C MET A 1 69.49 24.53 29.86
N ALA A 2 68.23 24.65 29.41
CA ALA A 2 67.07 24.83 30.28
C ALA A 2 65.82 24.78 29.41
N ARG A 3 65.13 23.62 29.40
CA ARG A 3 63.67 23.46 29.21
C ARG A 3 63.28 21.97 29.14
N THR A 4 63.92 21.15 29.97
CA THR A 4 63.67 19.72 30.15
C THR A 4 62.93 19.43 31.46
N ALA A 5 61.98 20.30 31.87
CA ALA A 5 61.40 20.22 33.22
C ALA A 5 59.98 20.79 33.36
N PHE A 6 59.07 20.57 32.39
CA PHE A 6 57.67 21.03 32.58
C PHE A 6 56.56 20.07 32.14
N PHE A 7 56.87 18.87 31.63
CA PHE A 7 55.85 17.85 31.33
C PHE A 7 56.00 16.56 32.14
N ALA A 8 56.77 16.60 33.23
CA ALA A 8 56.99 15.48 34.14
C ALA A 8 56.21 15.59 35.48
N ALA A 9 55.25 16.53 35.59
CA ALA A 9 54.58 16.84 36.87
C ALA A 9 53.05 16.93 36.78
N LEU A 10 52.41 16.02 36.04
CA LEU A 10 50.97 15.73 36.21
C LEU A 10 50.66 14.24 35.98
N ALA A 11 51.57 13.37 36.44
CA ALA A 11 51.50 11.92 36.28
C ALA A 11 51.23 11.16 37.58
N LEU A 12 50.78 11.82 38.66
CA LEU A 12 50.42 11.14 39.91
C LEU A 12 49.32 11.92 40.64
N LEU A 13 48.23 11.20 40.96
CA LEU A 13 47.00 11.60 41.67
C LEU A 13 45.76 11.86 40.81
N VAL A 14 45.42 10.88 39.98
CA VAL A 14 44.08 10.28 40.07
C VAL A 14 44.33 8.79 40.18
N THR A 15 44.18 8.24 41.38
CA THR A 15 43.97 6.80 41.54
C THR A 15 42.72 6.47 40.74
N ALA A 16 42.89 5.92 39.54
CA ALA A 16 41.81 5.21 38.90
C ALA A 16 41.43 4.12 39.89
N GLU A 17 40.25 4.24 40.50
CA GLU A 17 39.60 3.06 41.04
C GLU A 17 39.55 2.07 39.89
N ASP A 18 40.27 0.96 40.04
CA ASP A 18 40.15 -0.21 39.19
C ASP A 18 38.70 -0.67 39.28
N VAL A 19 37.84 -0.12 38.43
CA VAL A 19 36.51 -0.68 38.20
C VAL A 19 36.78 -1.99 37.47
N GLU A 20 36.66 -3.11 38.18
CA GLU A 20 36.66 -4.44 37.57
C GLU A 20 35.72 -4.41 36.35
N GLU A 21 36.31 -4.47 35.16
CA GLU A 21 35.60 -4.47 33.87
C GLU A 21 34.97 -5.85 33.65
N ASP A 22 33.94 -6.14 34.44
CA ASP A 22 33.21 -7.38 34.36
C ASP A 22 32.05 -7.29 33.37
N MET A 23 31.86 -8.36 32.61
CA MET A 23 30.64 -8.57 31.83
C MET A 23 29.46 -8.65 32.80
N ILE A 24 28.46 -7.78 32.63
CA ILE A 24 27.29 -7.81 33.51
C ILE A 24 26.31 -8.84 33.02
N ARG A 25 26.12 -9.88 33.85
CA ARG A 25 25.19 -10.96 33.61
C ARG A 25 23.89 -10.70 34.36
N VAL A 26 22.84 -10.51 33.59
CA VAL A 26 21.49 -10.21 34.05
C VAL A 26 20.65 -11.47 33.83
N PRO A 27 20.31 -12.25 34.88
CA PRO A 27 19.48 -13.44 34.70
C PRO A 27 18.08 -13.08 34.15
N LEU A 28 17.59 -13.83 33.15
CA LEU A 28 16.19 -13.79 32.69
C LEU A 28 15.43 -14.95 33.37
N LYS A 29 14.44 -14.65 34.21
CA LYS A 29 13.55 -15.65 34.80
C LYS A 29 12.32 -15.88 33.94
N LYS A 30 12.02 -17.16 33.64
CA LYS A 30 10.81 -17.55 32.91
C LYS A 30 9.64 -17.74 33.88
N GLU A 31 8.57 -16.97 33.73
CA GLU A 31 7.40 -17.06 34.63
C GLU A 31 6.37 -18.04 34.05
N ARG A 32 6.36 -19.30 34.52
CA ARG A 32 5.31 -20.28 34.21
C ARG A 32 4.09 -19.95 35.06
N ARG A 33 3.01 -19.39 34.49
CA ARG A 33 1.78 -19.11 35.25
C ARG A 33 0.65 -20.02 34.84
N ASN A 34 0.13 -20.80 35.80
CA ASN A 34 -1.14 -21.50 35.65
C ASN A 34 -2.31 -20.51 35.80
N LEU A 35 -3.46 -20.80 35.17
CA LEU A 35 -4.68 -19.97 35.23
C LEU A 35 -5.14 -19.67 36.68
N GLN A 36 -4.89 -20.57 37.63
CA GLN A 36 -5.17 -20.37 39.06
C GLN A 36 -4.28 -19.31 39.73
N GLU A 37 -3.03 -19.15 39.27
CA GLU A 37 -2.13 -18.12 39.79
C GLU A 37 -2.40 -16.76 39.15
N GLN A 38 -3.01 -16.72 37.96
CA GLN A 38 -3.52 -15.47 37.37
C GLN A 38 -4.68 -14.91 38.19
N ALA A 39 -5.57 -15.78 38.69
CA ALA A 39 -6.63 -15.37 39.62
C ALA A 39 -6.03 -14.86 40.95
N ARG A 40 -5.03 -15.57 41.49
CA ARG A 40 -4.34 -15.17 42.72
C ARG A 40 -3.48 -13.90 42.57
N SER A 41 -2.87 -13.65 41.41
CA SER A 41 -2.12 -12.41 41.16
C SER A 41 -3.06 -11.23 40.94
N ALA A 42 -4.24 -11.45 40.36
CA ALA A 42 -5.29 -10.43 40.30
C ALA A 42 -5.75 -10.06 41.73
N GLU A 43 -5.88 -11.03 42.64
CA GLU A 43 -6.17 -10.79 44.05
C GLU A 43 -5.02 -10.08 44.80
N LEU A 44 -3.76 -10.50 44.62
CA LEU A 44 -2.59 -9.80 45.19
C LEU A 44 -2.37 -8.39 44.60
N SER A 45 -2.80 -8.15 43.35
CA SER A 45 -2.80 -6.82 42.72
C SER A 45 -3.88 -5.88 43.27
N ALA A 46 -4.80 -6.40 44.09
CA ALA A 46 -5.73 -5.61 44.88
C ALA A 46 -5.26 -5.36 46.33
N ALA A 47 -4.18 -6.03 46.77
CA ALA A 47 -3.68 -5.92 48.14
C ALA A 47 -2.81 -4.65 48.38
N PRO A 48 -2.78 -4.11 49.61
CA PRO A 48 -1.94 -2.98 50.02
C PRO A 48 -0.43 -3.22 49.84
N TRP A 49 0.33 -2.13 49.71
CA TRP A 49 1.74 -2.17 49.27
C TRP A 49 2.68 -2.96 50.21
N GLU A 50 2.41 -2.96 51.52
CA GLU A 50 3.22 -3.64 52.54
C GLU A 50 3.23 -5.17 52.38
N GLU A 51 2.13 -5.77 51.91
CA GLU A 51 2.05 -7.22 51.65
C GLU A 51 2.83 -7.62 50.38
N ARG A 52 3.04 -6.68 49.44
CA ARG A 52 3.80 -6.92 48.20
C ARG A 52 5.31 -6.93 48.44
N GLU A 53 5.80 -6.10 49.36
CA GLU A 53 7.23 -6.09 49.75
C GLU A 53 7.65 -7.40 50.42
N ALA A 54 6.83 -7.91 51.34
CA ALA A 54 7.12 -9.16 52.04
C ALA A 54 7.23 -10.38 51.09
N ALA A 55 6.50 -10.36 49.97
CA ALA A 55 6.55 -11.42 48.95
C ALA A 55 7.73 -11.29 47.97
N LEU A 56 8.40 -10.12 47.90
CA LEU A 56 9.49 -9.84 46.95
C LEU A 56 10.90 -10.09 47.51
N GLY A 57 11.04 -10.51 48.77
CA GLY A 57 12.26 -11.07 49.32
C GLY A 57 13.51 -10.20 49.16
N THR A 58 13.51 -9.01 49.78
CA THR A 58 14.70 -8.15 49.85
C THR A 58 15.47 -8.38 51.14
N SER A 59 16.59 -9.08 51.07
CA SER A 59 17.64 -9.03 52.10
C SER A 59 19.00 -8.83 51.44
N GLY A 60 19.51 -7.60 51.56
CA GLY A 60 20.93 -7.17 51.51
C GLY A 60 21.91 -7.83 50.54
N GLY A 61 22.37 -7.07 49.55
CA GLY A 61 23.56 -7.37 48.73
C GLY A 61 23.29 -7.22 47.23
N THR A 62 24.05 -6.33 46.56
CA THR A 62 24.12 -6.12 45.09
C THR A 62 22.85 -6.46 44.32
N ALA A 63 22.04 -5.45 44.00
CA ALA A 63 20.78 -5.60 43.25
C ALA A 63 21.03 -6.29 41.89
N ARG A 64 20.86 -7.63 41.88
CA ARG A 64 20.90 -8.44 40.66
C ARG A 64 19.65 -8.13 39.84
N LEU A 65 19.81 -7.28 38.83
CA LEU A 65 18.81 -7.06 37.79
C LEU A 65 18.37 -8.44 37.28
N THR A 66 17.08 -8.76 37.44
CA THR A 66 16.50 -10.02 36.97
C THR A 66 15.41 -9.67 35.97
N LEU A 67 15.53 -10.13 34.72
CA LEU A 67 14.48 -9.91 33.72
C LEU A 67 13.37 -10.96 33.89
N ARG A 68 12.13 -10.64 33.52
CA ARG A 68 10.99 -11.58 33.54
C ARG A 68 10.45 -11.77 32.13
N ASN A 69 10.26 -13.03 31.73
CA ASN A 69 9.65 -13.40 30.45
C ASN A 69 8.13 -13.65 30.60
N GLN A 70 7.31 -12.96 29.80
CA GLN A 70 5.91 -13.32 29.57
C GLN A 70 5.68 -13.82 28.14
N LEU A 71 5.15 -15.05 28.02
CA LEU A 71 4.69 -15.67 26.77
C LEU A 71 5.74 -15.68 25.63
N ASN A 72 7.04 -15.66 25.97
CA ASN A 72 8.16 -15.50 25.04
C ASN A 72 8.11 -14.20 24.21
N ALA A 73 7.42 -13.16 24.71
CA ALA A 73 7.15 -11.92 23.97
C ALA A 73 7.66 -10.65 24.67
N GLN A 74 7.92 -10.65 25.98
CA GLN A 74 8.31 -9.46 26.74
C GLN A 74 9.36 -9.79 27.80
N TYR A 75 10.49 -9.06 27.82
CA TYR A 75 11.60 -9.22 28.77
C TYR A 75 11.82 -7.94 29.58
N ALA A 76 11.33 -7.91 30.83
CA ALA A 76 11.34 -6.70 31.65
C ALA A 76 12.21 -6.86 32.91
N GLY A 77 12.98 -5.84 33.28
CA GLY A 77 13.83 -5.83 34.48
C GLY A 77 13.80 -4.52 35.24
N VAL A 78 14.38 -4.48 36.44
CA VAL A 78 14.35 -3.32 37.32
C VAL A 78 15.63 -2.49 37.22
N ILE A 79 15.53 -1.28 36.68
CA ILE A 79 16.61 -0.27 36.75
C ILE A 79 16.38 0.67 37.93
N GLU A 80 17.42 1.39 38.35
CA GLU A 80 17.30 2.40 39.39
C GLU A 80 17.52 3.80 38.78
N ILE A 81 16.65 4.75 39.12
CA ILE A 81 16.75 6.15 38.68
C ILE A 81 16.73 7.08 39.88
N GLY A 82 17.70 7.99 39.96
CA GLY A 82 17.81 9.03 40.96
C GLY A 82 18.70 8.72 42.15
N THR A 83 18.78 9.68 43.07
CA THR A 83 19.54 9.57 44.33
C THR A 83 18.65 9.97 45.52
N PRO A 84 18.24 9.03 46.40
CA PRO A 84 18.47 7.58 46.32
C PRO A 84 17.76 6.93 45.12
N GLY A 85 18.29 5.79 44.66
CA GLY A 85 17.78 5.08 43.48
C GLY A 85 16.33 4.62 43.63
N GLN A 86 15.47 5.03 42.70
CA GLN A 86 14.08 4.60 42.62
C GLN A 86 13.98 3.40 41.66
N PRO A 87 13.52 2.23 42.12
CA PRO A 87 13.40 1.06 41.25
C PRO A 87 12.24 1.22 40.27
N ILE A 88 12.52 1.10 38.97
CA ILE A 88 11.53 1.16 37.90
C ILE A 88 11.67 -0.07 37.01
N LYS A 89 10.53 -0.74 36.73
CA LYS A 89 10.52 -1.91 35.86
C LYS A 89 10.43 -1.50 34.41
N VAL A 90 11.44 -1.82 33.60
CA VAL A 90 11.54 -1.44 32.20
C VAL A 90 11.62 -2.66 31.29
N LEU A 91 10.96 -2.57 30.13
CA LEU A 91 11.14 -3.51 29.03
C LEU A 91 12.48 -3.24 28.33
N PHE A 92 13.32 -4.26 28.15
CA PHE A 92 14.55 -4.14 27.36
C PHE A 92 14.21 -4.34 25.89
N ASP A 93 14.16 -3.23 25.15
CA ASP A 93 13.52 -3.20 23.83
C ASP A 93 14.52 -2.90 22.71
N THR A 94 14.77 -3.87 21.84
CA THR A 94 15.62 -3.68 20.65
C THR A 94 14.93 -2.88 19.54
N GLY A 95 13.62 -2.62 19.65
CA GLY A 95 12.84 -1.84 18.69
C GLY A 95 12.80 -0.32 18.97
N SER A 96 13.31 0.13 20.11
CA SER A 96 13.34 1.54 20.52
C SER A 96 14.71 1.94 21.10
N SER A 97 15.00 3.24 21.18
CA SER A 97 16.34 3.74 21.58
C SER A 97 16.38 4.61 22.83
N ASN A 98 15.34 5.39 23.11
CA ASN A 98 15.32 6.23 24.31
C ASN A 98 14.84 5.42 25.52
N LEU A 99 15.44 5.67 26.69
CA LEU A 99 14.83 5.30 27.96
C LEU A 99 13.63 6.21 28.21
N TRP A 100 12.47 5.63 28.51
CA TRP A 100 11.34 6.38 29.05
C TRP A 100 10.72 5.68 30.24
N VAL A 101 10.26 6.47 31.21
CA VAL A 101 9.58 5.99 32.41
C VAL A 101 8.38 6.89 32.71
N PRO A 102 7.26 6.34 33.19
CA PRO A 102 6.10 7.14 33.55
C PRO A 102 6.35 7.92 34.84
N THR A 103 5.75 9.10 34.99
CA THR A 103 5.80 9.87 36.23
C THR A 103 4.74 9.37 37.22
N SER A 104 5.07 9.37 38.51
CA SER A 104 4.11 9.06 39.58
C SER A 104 2.85 9.95 39.47
N SER A 105 3.01 11.23 39.15
CA SER A 105 1.91 12.18 38.94
C SER A 105 1.08 11.87 37.70
N GLY A 106 1.72 11.52 36.58
CA GLY A 106 1.06 11.12 35.34
C GLY A 106 0.18 9.89 35.55
N LEU A 107 0.75 8.84 36.15
CA LEU A 107 0.01 7.62 36.50
C LEU A 107 -1.15 7.89 37.48
N GLN A 108 -0.95 8.78 38.46
CA GLN A 108 -2.02 9.16 39.39
C GLN A 108 -3.17 9.85 38.66
N SER A 109 -2.87 10.80 37.79
CA SER A 109 -3.88 11.53 37.01
C SER A 109 -4.69 10.61 36.09
N GLN A 110 -4.07 9.52 35.61
CA GLN A 110 -4.67 8.54 34.72
C GLN A 110 -5.29 7.34 35.45
N ARG A 111 -5.29 7.32 36.79
CA ARG A 111 -5.78 6.20 37.63
C ARG A 111 -5.05 4.87 37.39
N LEU A 112 -3.79 4.94 36.99
CA LEU A 112 -2.90 3.80 36.76
C LEU A 112 -1.91 3.57 37.91
N LEU A 113 -1.82 4.51 38.85
CA LEU A 113 -0.99 4.37 40.04
C LEU A 113 -1.45 3.18 40.88
N GLY A 114 -0.56 2.22 41.14
CA GLY A 114 -0.85 0.96 41.84
C GLY A 114 -0.93 -0.26 40.91
N TYR A 115 -1.25 -0.05 39.63
CA TYR A 115 -1.00 -1.02 38.55
C TYR A 115 0.41 -0.86 38.00
N HIS A 116 0.89 0.39 37.92
CA HIS A 116 2.23 0.77 37.50
C HIS A 116 2.95 1.59 38.56
N SER A 117 4.28 1.49 38.53
CA SER A 117 5.20 2.30 39.33
C SER A 117 5.77 3.43 38.49
N GLY A 118 5.66 4.67 38.97
CA GLY A 118 6.18 5.85 38.27
C GLY A 118 7.35 6.49 38.99
N PHE A 119 8.28 7.05 38.22
CA PHE A 119 9.37 7.87 38.73
C PHE A 119 8.85 9.15 39.39
N SER A 120 9.47 9.55 40.50
CA SER A 120 9.16 10.81 41.20
C SER A 120 10.40 11.70 41.26
N SER A 121 10.43 12.75 40.45
CA SER A 121 11.50 13.76 40.44
C SER A 121 11.77 14.35 41.82
N LYS A 122 10.74 14.59 42.62
CA LYS A 122 10.85 15.13 44.00
C LYS A 122 11.63 14.24 44.98
N LYS A 123 11.80 12.95 44.67
CA LYS A 123 12.48 11.98 45.54
C LYS A 123 13.96 11.79 45.18
N SER A 124 14.47 12.50 44.17
CA SER A 124 15.86 12.41 43.72
C SER A 124 16.58 13.73 43.94
N SER A 125 17.74 13.69 44.60
CA SER A 125 18.61 14.86 44.79
C SER A 125 19.47 15.18 43.56
N THR A 126 19.57 14.26 42.60
CA THR A 126 20.36 14.40 41.36
C THR A 126 19.51 14.75 40.14
N PHE A 127 18.19 14.85 40.31
CA PHE A 127 17.25 15.20 39.25
C PHE A 127 17.50 16.61 38.71
N GLN A 128 17.56 16.72 37.39
CA GLN A 128 17.61 17.97 36.66
C GLN A 128 16.43 18.01 35.70
N ASP A 129 15.61 19.05 35.86
CA ASP A 129 14.45 19.25 35.02
C ASP A 129 14.87 19.61 33.60
N GLY A 130 14.03 19.27 32.63
CA GLY A 130 14.27 19.58 31.22
C GLY A 130 13.01 20.08 30.54
N SER A 131 13.19 20.99 29.58
CA SER A 131 12.09 21.67 28.90
C SER A 131 11.72 21.05 27.56
N LEU A 132 12.45 20.01 27.13
CA LEU A 132 12.29 19.42 25.81
C LEU A 132 11.15 18.40 25.82
N SER A 133 10.01 18.76 25.25
CA SER A 133 8.89 17.85 25.10
C SER A 133 9.12 16.80 24.01
N PHE A 134 8.49 15.64 24.18
CA PHE A 134 8.47 14.57 23.19
C PHE A 134 7.08 13.93 23.09
N HIS A 135 6.86 13.26 21.95
CA HIS A 135 5.78 12.33 21.75
C HIS A 135 6.33 11.11 21.03
N PHE A 136 6.35 9.96 21.69
CA PHE A 136 6.76 8.68 21.08
C PHE A 136 5.51 7.91 20.67
N VAL A 137 5.54 7.27 19.51
CA VAL A 137 4.45 6.44 19.01
C VAL A 137 4.98 5.02 18.81
N TYR A 138 4.49 4.10 19.63
CA TYR A 138 4.76 2.67 19.51
C TYR A 138 3.61 1.97 18.76
N GLY A 139 3.77 0.71 18.37
CA GLY A 139 2.69 -0.08 17.78
C GLY A 139 1.45 -0.21 18.69
N SER A 140 1.63 -0.15 20.01
CA SER A 140 0.56 -0.09 21.01
C SER A 140 -0.07 1.30 21.18
N GLY A 141 0.53 2.34 20.60
CA GLY A 141 0.10 3.73 20.60
C GLY A 141 1.08 4.69 21.28
N GLY A 142 0.62 5.92 21.55
CA GLY A 142 1.49 7.04 21.90
C GLY A 142 1.74 7.26 23.40
N VAL A 143 2.91 7.78 23.72
CA VAL A 143 3.25 8.37 25.03
C VAL A 143 3.79 9.79 24.84
N SER A 144 3.55 10.67 25.81
CA SER A 144 4.12 12.02 25.78
C SER A 144 4.59 12.49 27.15
N GLY A 145 5.58 13.37 27.12
CA GLY A 145 6.14 13.99 28.31
C GLY A 145 7.32 14.88 27.95
N GLN A 146 8.33 14.89 28.82
CA GLN A 146 9.51 15.75 28.69
C GLN A 146 10.79 14.96 28.92
N PHE A 147 11.88 15.36 28.27
CA PHE A 147 13.19 14.86 28.63
C PHE A 147 13.69 15.56 29.90
N CYS A 148 14.26 14.78 30.81
CA CYS A 148 14.93 15.23 32.02
C CYS A 148 16.27 14.50 32.14
N SER A 149 17.09 14.87 33.12
CA SER A 149 18.34 14.15 33.41
C SER A 149 18.39 13.74 34.87
N ASP A 150 18.88 12.54 35.13
CA ASP A 150 19.17 12.06 36.48
C ASP A 150 20.25 10.96 36.43
N ASP A 151 20.73 10.52 37.59
CA ASP A 151 21.59 9.34 37.69
C ASP A 151 20.76 8.07 37.43
N VAL A 152 21.22 7.20 36.52
CA VAL A 152 20.56 5.94 36.18
C VAL A 152 21.53 4.78 36.39
N SER A 153 21.06 3.68 37.01
CA SER A 153 21.84 2.46 37.23
C SER A 153 21.16 1.25 36.60
N ILE A 154 21.92 0.50 35.80
CA ILE A 154 21.47 -0.74 35.15
C ILE A 154 22.34 -1.89 35.65
N GLY A 155 21.82 -2.73 36.55
CA GLY A 155 22.55 -3.89 37.06
C GLY A 155 23.90 -3.55 37.71
N GLY A 156 24.05 -2.34 38.26
CA GLY A 156 25.30 -1.82 38.83
C GLY A 156 26.07 -0.85 37.93
N LEU A 157 25.76 -0.75 36.64
CA LEU A 157 26.37 0.25 35.74
C LEU A 157 25.71 1.61 35.94
N LYS A 158 26.45 2.51 36.58
CA LYS A 158 26.00 3.87 36.84
C LYS A 158 26.30 4.78 35.64
N MET A 159 25.25 5.41 35.12
CA MET A 159 25.29 6.53 34.18
C MET A 159 24.89 7.80 34.92
N SER A 160 25.85 8.70 35.12
CA SER A 160 25.60 9.97 35.80
C SER A 160 25.05 11.03 34.86
N ASN A 161 24.09 11.84 35.35
CA ASN A 161 23.45 12.90 34.58
C ASN A 161 22.94 12.42 33.20
N PHE A 162 22.31 11.24 33.17
CA PHE A 162 21.82 10.63 31.94
C PHE A 162 20.46 11.21 31.57
N SER A 163 20.31 11.67 30.33
CA SER A 163 19.05 12.22 29.83
C SER A 163 18.08 11.12 29.41
N PHE A 164 16.86 11.14 29.93
CA PHE A 164 15.81 10.19 29.61
C PHE A 164 14.43 10.87 29.57
N ALA A 165 13.44 10.17 29.05
CA ALA A 165 12.08 10.68 28.89
C ALA A 165 11.22 10.38 30.12
N GLN A 166 10.80 11.41 30.85
CA GLN A 166 9.71 11.29 31.83
C GLN A 166 8.37 11.44 31.11
N VAL A 167 7.50 10.43 31.22
CA VAL A 167 6.21 10.34 30.53
C VAL A 167 5.07 10.72 31.48
N ASP A 168 4.30 11.73 31.11
CA ASP A 168 3.13 12.17 31.87
C ASP A 168 1.82 11.59 31.33
N ASP A 169 1.78 11.20 30.05
CA ASP A 169 0.61 10.61 29.38
C ASP A 169 0.96 9.28 28.73
N VAL A 170 0.31 8.20 29.19
CA VAL A 170 0.45 6.83 28.67
C VAL A 170 -0.88 6.28 28.12
N ARG A 171 -1.94 7.10 28.03
CA ARG A 171 -3.28 6.67 27.60
C ARG A 171 -3.30 6.07 26.20
N GLY A 172 -2.36 6.49 25.35
CA GLY A 172 -2.23 5.99 23.99
C GLY A 172 -1.84 4.52 23.91
N LEU A 173 -1.21 3.93 24.93
CA LEU A 173 -0.70 2.54 24.92
C LEU A 173 -1.80 1.45 24.94
N GLY A 174 -3.08 1.83 25.01
CA GLY A 174 -4.21 0.93 24.88
C GLY A 174 -4.49 0.04 26.10
N SER A 175 -5.43 -0.90 25.93
CA SER A 175 -5.92 -1.77 27.01
C SER A 175 -4.87 -2.76 27.54
N MET A 176 -3.85 -3.10 26.74
CA MET A 176 -2.83 -4.07 27.17
C MET A 176 -1.92 -3.47 28.25
N TYR A 177 -1.47 -2.22 28.07
CA TYR A 177 -0.70 -1.50 29.09
C TYR A 177 -1.60 -1.06 30.25
N THR A 178 -2.79 -0.52 29.97
CA THR A 178 -3.70 0.00 31.02
C THR A 178 -4.43 -1.08 31.84
N SER A 179 -4.09 -2.36 31.64
CA SER A 179 -4.61 -3.48 32.43
C SER A 179 -3.57 -3.99 33.45
N ALA A 180 -4.03 -4.65 34.51
CA ALA A 180 -3.17 -5.30 35.50
C ALA A 180 -2.30 -6.45 34.94
N LEU A 181 -2.41 -6.76 33.65
CA LEU A 181 -1.66 -7.80 32.96
C LEU A 181 -0.30 -7.30 32.43
N SER A 182 -0.06 -5.99 32.38
CA SER A 182 1.22 -5.42 31.92
C SER A 182 2.37 -5.74 32.90
N VAL A 183 3.54 -6.08 32.36
CA VAL A 183 4.73 -6.47 33.15
C VAL A 183 5.88 -5.47 33.11
N PHE A 184 5.66 -4.28 32.59
CA PHE A 184 6.65 -3.21 32.62
C PHE A 184 5.96 -1.88 32.91
N ASP A 185 6.72 -0.95 33.50
CA ASP A 185 6.29 0.41 33.75
C ASP A 185 6.78 1.35 32.65
N GLY A 186 8.02 1.17 32.20
CA GLY A 186 8.65 1.96 31.13
C GLY A 186 9.42 1.10 30.11
N ILE A 187 10.16 1.73 29.21
CA ILE A 187 11.00 1.03 28.22
C ILE A 187 12.43 1.55 28.31
N LEU A 188 13.39 0.62 28.31
CA LEU A 188 14.80 0.87 28.10
C LEU A 188 15.16 0.43 26.68
N GLY A 189 15.33 1.42 25.80
CA GLY A 189 15.70 1.18 24.42
C GLY A 189 17.14 0.67 24.27
N LEU A 190 17.30 -0.41 23.51
CA LEU A 190 18.57 -0.99 23.10
C LEU A 190 18.89 -0.73 21.61
N GLY A 191 18.04 0.03 20.92
CA GLY A 191 18.23 0.48 19.55
C GLY A 191 19.39 1.49 19.39
N PHE A 192 19.71 1.77 18.12
CA PHE A 192 20.77 2.69 17.74
C PHE A 192 20.36 4.18 17.86
N ALA A 193 21.34 5.09 17.85
CA ALA A 193 21.10 6.56 17.97
C ALA A 193 20.14 7.12 16.93
N ASP A 194 20.07 6.57 15.72
CA ASP A 194 19.26 7.17 14.65
C ASP A 194 17.76 7.08 14.94
N LEU A 195 17.35 6.17 15.84
CA LEU A 195 15.99 6.12 16.40
C LEU A 195 15.82 6.98 17.66
N ALA A 196 16.91 7.47 18.24
CA ALA A 196 16.84 8.28 19.43
C ALA A 196 16.33 9.68 19.07
N HIS A 197 15.22 10.06 19.68
CA HIS A 197 14.58 11.33 19.40
C HIS A 197 15.46 12.49 19.93
N ARG A 198 15.52 13.58 19.13
CA ARG A 198 16.15 14.86 19.51
C ARG A 198 17.64 14.79 19.90
N GLY A 199 18.36 13.75 19.49
CA GLY A 199 19.80 13.61 19.74
C GLY A 199 20.15 13.23 21.18
N VAL A 200 19.19 12.73 21.97
CA VAL A 200 19.45 12.15 23.30
C VAL A 200 20.08 10.76 23.11
N PRO A 201 21.27 10.48 23.66
CA PRO A 201 21.94 9.19 23.45
C PRO A 201 21.16 8.02 24.07
N SER A 202 21.24 6.83 23.46
CA SER A 202 20.69 5.61 24.07
C SER A 202 21.51 5.18 25.29
N ALA A 203 20.94 4.36 26.16
CA ALA A 203 21.63 3.86 27.36
C ALA A 203 22.93 3.12 26.99
N MET A 204 22.89 2.28 25.95
CA MET A 204 24.09 1.59 25.45
C MET A 204 25.18 2.57 24.98
N GLN A 205 24.81 3.66 24.31
CA GLN A 205 25.79 4.66 23.87
C GLN A 205 26.40 5.42 25.03
N ALA A 206 25.61 5.78 26.05
CA ALA A 206 26.13 6.42 27.25
C ALA A 206 27.11 5.50 27.99
N LEU A 207 26.82 4.20 28.08
CA LEU A 207 27.72 3.21 28.67
C LEU A 207 29.02 3.04 27.87
N VAL A 208 28.94 2.98 26.54
CA VAL A 208 30.12 2.91 25.66
C VAL A 208 30.96 4.19 25.75
N ALA A 209 30.32 5.36 25.69
CA ALA A 209 31.00 6.66 25.80
C ALA A 209 31.68 6.85 27.15
N GLY A 210 31.05 6.35 28.22
CA GLY A 210 31.60 6.33 29.58
C GLY A 210 32.64 5.24 29.82
N ARG A 211 32.99 4.42 28.80
CA ARG A 211 33.88 3.25 28.91
C ARG A 211 33.50 2.34 30.08
N ARG A 212 32.20 2.12 30.27
CA ARG A 212 31.64 1.30 31.34
C ARG A 212 31.42 -0.16 30.94
N LEU A 213 31.72 -0.50 29.69
CA LEU A 213 31.57 -1.84 29.13
C LEU A 213 32.93 -2.32 28.64
N LYS A 214 33.24 -3.60 28.93
CA LYS A 214 34.43 -4.28 28.40
C LYS A 214 34.43 -4.31 26.87
N GLU A 215 33.29 -4.62 26.27
CA GLU A 215 33.07 -4.57 24.83
C GLU A 215 31.78 -3.79 24.49
N PRO A 216 31.69 -3.06 23.37
CA PRO A 216 30.50 -2.29 23.00
C PRO A 216 29.39 -3.17 22.40
N VAL A 217 29.07 -4.28 23.06
CA VAL A 217 28.09 -5.29 22.63
C VAL A 217 27.17 -5.70 23.79
N PHE A 218 25.98 -6.20 23.45
CA PHE A 218 25.11 -6.93 24.37
C PHE A 218 24.64 -8.23 23.70
N SER A 219 24.26 -9.22 24.50
CA SER A 219 23.77 -10.50 24.00
C SER A 219 22.63 -11.05 24.85
N PHE A 220 21.74 -11.81 24.21
CA PHE A 220 20.63 -12.50 24.85
C PHE A 220 20.76 -14.01 24.65
N PHE A 221 20.66 -14.76 25.73
CA PHE A 221 20.34 -16.18 25.75
C PHE A 221 18.89 -16.31 26.23
N LEU A 222 17.96 -16.79 25.39
CA LEU A 222 16.53 -16.77 25.71
C LEU A 222 16.04 -18.00 26.50
N GLY A 223 16.79 -19.11 26.47
CA GLY A 223 16.45 -20.36 27.14
C GLY A 223 15.26 -21.09 26.50
N ASP A 224 15.51 -22.24 25.87
CA ASP A 224 14.46 -23.14 25.37
C ASP A 224 13.81 -23.89 26.54
N ASP A 225 12.93 -23.19 27.27
CA ASP A 225 12.21 -23.61 28.49
C ASP A 225 12.95 -23.51 29.84
N GLU A 226 14.21 -23.09 29.80
CA GLU A 226 15.03 -22.70 30.95
C GLU A 226 15.09 -21.17 31.16
N ASP A 227 15.63 -20.73 32.30
CA ASP A 227 15.95 -19.33 32.54
C ASP A 227 17.01 -18.85 31.53
N GLY A 228 16.84 -17.64 31.02
CA GLY A 228 17.75 -17.01 30.06
C GLY A 228 18.79 -16.09 30.71
N GLN A 229 19.57 -15.38 29.90
CA GLN A 229 20.53 -14.36 30.35
C GLN A 229 20.63 -13.19 29.36
N LEU A 230 20.66 -11.94 29.86
CA LEU A 230 21.17 -10.77 29.14
C LEU A 230 22.59 -10.49 29.61
N VAL A 231 23.53 -10.30 28.68
CA VAL A 231 24.89 -9.84 28.98
C VAL A 231 25.09 -8.45 28.40
N LEU A 232 25.53 -7.50 29.23
CA LEU A 232 26.02 -6.20 28.78
C LEU A 232 27.55 -6.22 28.84
N GLY A 233 28.20 -5.80 27.76
CA GLY A 233 29.66 -5.72 27.71
C GLY A 233 30.35 -6.98 27.18
N GLY A 234 29.62 -7.90 26.56
CA GLY A 234 30.19 -9.15 26.03
C GLY A 234 29.16 -10.25 25.75
N VAL A 235 29.65 -11.48 25.74
CA VAL A 235 28.91 -12.74 25.49
C VAL A 235 29.25 -13.78 26.54
N ASP A 236 28.33 -14.68 26.86
CA ASP A 236 28.61 -15.82 27.74
C ASP A 236 29.03 -17.05 26.93
N ASP A 237 30.31 -17.40 26.99
CA ASP A 237 30.88 -18.57 26.30
C ASP A 237 30.20 -19.90 26.69
N ARG A 238 29.43 -19.93 27.79
CA ARG A 238 28.64 -21.11 28.19
C ARG A 238 27.38 -21.33 27.33
N HIS A 239 26.96 -20.33 26.55
CA HIS A 239 25.68 -20.33 25.82
C HIS A 239 25.81 -20.41 24.30
N PHE A 240 27.03 -20.55 23.75
CA PHE A 240 27.24 -20.75 22.31
C PHE A 240 28.44 -21.68 22.05
N GLN A 241 28.53 -22.20 20.82
CA GLN A 241 29.68 -22.97 20.33
C GLN A 241 30.09 -22.43 18.97
N GLY A 242 31.39 -22.44 18.67
CA GLY A 242 31.93 -21.93 17.41
C GLY A 242 32.10 -20.40 17.36
N PRO A 243 32.70 -19.88 16.27
CA PRO A 243 32.93 -18.45 16.10
C PRO A 243 31.65 -17.69 15.72
N PHE A 244 31.58 -16.41 16.11
CA PHE A 244 30.51 -15.52 15.66
C PHE A 244 30.66 -15.13 14.19
N HIS A 245 29.55 -15.18 13.46
CA HIS A 245 29.43 -14.59 12.13
C HIS A 245 28.75 -13.22 12.24
N PHE A 246 29.49 -12.16 11.94
CA PHE A 246 28.96 -10.80 11.95
C PHE A 246 28.30 -10.46 10.62
N VAL A 247 27.06 -9.99 10.68
CA VAL A 247 26.30 -9.52 9.52
C VAL A 247 26.09 -8.01 9.67
N PRO A 248 26.41 -7.20 8.65
CA PRO A 248 26.18 -5.76 8.72
C PRO A 248 24.68 -5.47 8.82
N VAL A 249 24.31 -4.52 9.68
CA VAL A 249 22.92 -4.06 9.75
C VAL A 249 22.53 -3.31 8.47
N VAL A 250 21.28 -3.45 8.04
CA VAL A 250 20.71 -2.78 6.84
C VAL A 250 20.66 -1.27 7.03
N SER A 251 20.42 -0.83 8.26
CA SER A 251 20.36 0.57 8.67
C SER A 251 20.82 0.69 10.11
N THR A 252 21.52 1.77 10.44
CA THR A 252 21.89 2.16 11.80
C THR A 252 20.70 2.73 12.60
N ALA A 253 19.47 2.59 12.11
CA ALA A 253 18.26 2.82 12.90
C ALA A 253 17.84 1.56 13.68
N TYR A 254 17.83 0.39 13.05
CA TYR A 254 17.26 -0.83 13.64
C TYR A 254 18.26 -1.99 13.67
N TRP A 255 18.09 -2.93 14.59
CA TRP A 255 18.77 -4.23 14.57
C TRP A 255 18.21 -5.13 13.46
N GLN A 256 18.38 -4.70 12.21
CA GLN A 256 17.92 -5.39 11.01
C GLN A 256 19.12 -5.95 10.29
N ALA A 257 19.22 -7.27 10.20
CA ALA A 257 20.16 -7.92 9.30
C ALA A 257 19.50 -8.13 7.93
N PRO A 258 20.23 -7.98 6.81
CA PRO A 258 19.74 -8.39 5.51
C PRO A 258 19.55 -9.91 5.52
N LEU A 259 18.31 -10.34 5.63
CA LEU A 259 17.97 -11.71 5.33
C LEU A 259 18.04 -11.84 3.81
N ALA A 260 19.13 -12.43 3.31
CA ALA A 260 19.17 -12.86 1.93
C ALA A 260 17.95 -13.78 1.71
N ALA A 261 17.19 -13.54 0.64
CA ALA A 261 15.93 -14.24 0.37
C ALA A 261 16.08 -15.77 0.28
N ASP A 262 17.31 -16.29 0.22
CA ASP A 262 17.70 -17.69 0.12
C ASP A 262 18.26 -18.33 1.40
N CYS A 263 18.48 -17.60 2.50
CA CYS A 263 18.85 -18.22 3.78
C CYS A 263 17.58 -18.72 4.48
N ARG A 264 17.06 -19.88 4.08
CA ARG A 264 16.02 -20.58 4.87
C ARG A 264 16.57 -21.42 6.00
N ASP A 265 17.88 -21.62 6.04
CA ASP A 265 18.60 -22.06 7.22
C ASP A 265 19.73 -21.05 7.41
N VAL A 266 19.55 -20.09 8.31
CA VAL A 266 20.72 -19.77 9.15
C VAL A 266 20.78 -20.97 10.07
N GLU A 267 21.44 -22.05 9.63
CA GLU A 267 22.14 -22.85 10.63
C GLU A 267 23.10 -21.86 11.28
N LEU A 268 22.77 -21.47 12.51
CA LEU A 268 23.79 -21.01 13.45
C LEU A 268 24.75 -22.19 13.52
N ALA A 269 25.81 -22.13 12.72
CA ALA A 269 26.57 -23.28 12.24
C ALA A 269 26.70 -24.36 13.31
N GLY A 270 25.93 -25.43 13.14
CA GLY A 270 26.18 -26.69 13.82
C GLY A 270 27.53 -27.19 13.32
N VAL A 271 28.40 -27.50 14.27
CA VAL A 271 29.72 -28.10 14.05
C VAL A 271 29.59 -29.36 13.21
N GLU A 272 30.37 -29.44 12.12
CA GLU A 272 31.11 -30.61 11.59
C GLU A 272 31.68 -30.17 10.22
N GLY A 273 32.97 -30.03 9.95
CA GLY A 273 34.05 -31.00 10.06
C GLY A 273 34.97 -30.83 8.82
N GLN A 274 36.18 -30.34 9.05
CA GLN A 274 37.39 -30.41 8.20
C GLN A 274 37.38 -29.95 6.72
N GLY A 275 38.22 -28.93 6.44
CA GLY A 275 38.93 -28.79 5.16
C GLY A 275 38.86 -27.39 4.52
N SER A 276 39.88 -26.57 4.75
CA SER A 276 40.21 -25.42 3.87
C SER A 276 41.14 -25.92 2.74
N PRO A 277 41.14 -25.31 1.54
CA PRO A 277 41.74 -23.98 1.41
C PRO A 277 40.97 -22.97 0.54
N ALA A 278 41.12 -21.71 0.96
CA ALA A 278 41.26 -20.44 0.23
C ALA A 278 40.87 -20.33 -1.27
N ASP A 279 40.29 -19.16 -1.58
CA ASP A 279 40.08 -18.55 -2.91
C ASP A 279 38.86 -18.98 -3.75
N GLU A 280 37.67 -19.01 -3.15
CA GLU A 280 36.45 -18.72 -3.91
C GLU A 280 35.67 -17.58 -3.24
N GLN A 281 35.74 -16.38 -3.85
CA GLN A 281 34.72 -15.37 -3.62
C GLN A 281 33.36 -16.02 -3.92
N PRO A 282 32.33 -15.89 -3.06
CA PRO A 282 31.02 -16.39 -3.37
C PRO A 282 30.50 -15.60 -4.56
N GLN A 283 30.68 -16.18 -5.75
CA GLN A 283 30.05 -15.71 -6.96
C GLN A 283 28.56 -15.89 -6.73
N CYS A 284 27.85 -14.79 -6.48
CA CYS A 284 26.40 -14.78 -6.28
C CYS A 284 25.73 -15.39 -7.52
N GLN A 285 25.46 -16.68 -7.47
CA GLN A 285 24.62 -17.34 -8.44
C GLN A 285 23.18 -16.90 -8.17
N PRO A 286 22.39 -16.58 -9.21
CA PRO A 286 21.03 -16.10 -9.04
C PRO A 286 20.17 -17.15 -8.32
N ALA A 287 19.42 -16.68 -7.32
CA ALA A 287 18.48 -17.43 -6.50
C ALA A 287 17.66 -18.50 -7.27
N PRO A 288 17.40 -19.68 -6.69
CA PRO A 288 16.48 -20.65 -7.29
C PRO A 288 15.07 -20.03 -7.34
N ALA A 289 14.42 -20.20 -8.49
CA ALA A 289 13.25 -19.45 -8.95
C ALA A 289 12.06 -19.29 -7.98
N VAL A 290 11.93 -20.09 -6.92
CA VAL A 290 10.66 -20.42 -6.26
C VAL A 290 10.02 -19.31 -5.37
N ARG A 291 10.74 -18.26 -4.92
CA ARG A 291 10.17 -17.26 -3.97
C ARG A 291 9.80 -15.88 -4.56
N ALA A 292 10.49 -15.43 -5.60
CA ALA A 292 10.05 -14.30 -6.41
C ALA A 292 8.96 -14.68 -7.44
N ASP A 293 8.58 -15.96 -7.41
CA ASP A 293 7.66 -16.55 -8.34
C ASP A 293 6.23 -16.05 -8.15
N TRP A 294 5.67 -15.98 -6.94
CA TRP A 294 4.23 -15.69 -6.81
C TRP A 294 3.87 -14.27 -7.26
N ARG A 295 4.69 -13.25 -6.94
CA ARG A 295 4.49 -11.87 -7.43
C ARG A 295 4.61 -11.82 -8.95
N ARG A 296 5.64 -12.47 -9.51
CA ARG A 296 5.83 -12.55 -10.97
C ARG A 296 4.71 -13.35 -11.65
N ARG A 297 4.24 -14.43 -11.05
CA ARG A 297 3.10 -15.25 -11.49
C ARG A 297 1.84 -14.40 -11.49
N ASN A 298 1.53 -13.67 -10.42
CA ASN A 298 0.37 -12.78 -10.34
C ASN A 298 0.43 -11.65 -11.37
N ILE A 299 1.59 -11.01 -11.54
CA ILE A 299 1.79 -9.98 -12.57
C ILE A 299 1.56 -10.57 -13.96
N ARG A 300 2.18 -11.71 -14.28
CA ARG A 300 2.04 -12.39 -15.57
C ARG A 300 0.61 -12.89 -15.80
N ALA A 301 -0.02 -13.47 -14.78
CA ALA A 301 -1.39 -13.97 -14.84
C ALA A 301 -2.37 -12.82 -15.07
N ASN A 302 -2.20 -11.67 -14.41
CA ASN A 302 -3.02 -10.50 -14.65
C ASN A 302 -2.85 -9.95 -16.06
N ILE A 303 -1.61 -9.77 -16.52
CA ILE A 303 -1.34 -9.29 -17.87
C ILE A 303 -1.91 -10.25 -18.91
N ALA A 304 -1.69 -11.56 -18.76
CA ALA A 304 -2.20 -12.58 -19.66
C ALA A 304 -3.74 -12.62 -19.66
N PHE A 305 -4.35 -12.61 -18.48
CA PHE A 305 -5.81 -12.54 -18.32
C PHE A 305 -6.39 -11.34 -19.08
N GLN A 306 -5.88 -10.14 -18.81
CA GLN A 306 -6.41 -8.90 -19.36
C GLN A 306 -6.18 -8.78 -20.88
N ALA A 307 -5.01 -9.21 -21.38
CA ALA A 307 -4.73 -9.23 -22.81
C ALA A 307 -5.60 -10.23 -23.58
N LEU A 308 -5.74 -11.45 -23.06
CA LEU A 308 -6.60 -12.47 -23.68
C LEU A 308 -8.07 -12.06 -23.63
N MET A 309 -8.54 -11.51 -22.49
CA MET A 309 -9.89 -10.99 -22.36
C MET A 309 -10.18 -9.87 -23.34
N SER A 310 -9.23 -8.94 -23.50
CA SER A 310 -9.38 -7.83 -24.44
C SER A 310 -9.45 -8.28 -25.90
N LEU A 311 -8.73 -9.34 -26.26
CA LEU A 311 -8.81 -9.98 -27.57
C LEU A 311 -10.18 -10.63 -27.80
N ALA A 312 -10.65 -11.44 -26.85
CA ALA A 312 -11.96 -12.08 -26.94
C ALA A 312 -13.10 -11.04 -27.01
N TRP A 313 -13.02 -10.02 -26.15
CA TRP A 313 -13.93 -8.88 -26.14
C TRP A 313 -13.91 -8.10 -27.45
N GLY A 314 -12.73 -7.72 -27.96
CA GLY A 314 -12.62 -7.00 -29.23
C GLY A 314 -13.17 -7.77 -30.43
N THR A 315 -13.14 -9.11 -30.38
CA THR A 315 -13.71 -9.98 -31.43
C THR A 315 -15.24 -10.05 -31.32
N ALA A 316 -15.75 -10.37 -30.12
CA ALA A 316 -17.15 -10.74 -29.91
C ALA A 316 -18.07 -9.57 -29.56
N MET A 317 -17.56 -8.57 -28.84
CA MET A 317 -18.29 -7.45 -28.22
C MET A 317 -17.85 -6.08 -28.78
N GLY A 318 -17.22 -6.10 -29.95
CA GLY A 318 -16.74 -4.91 -30.67
C GLY A 318 -17.75 -4.35 -31.69
N PRO A 319 -17.29 -3.76 -32.81
CA PRO A 319 -18.15 -3.12 -33.82
C PRO A 319 -19.20 -4.06 -34.42
N VAL A 320 -18.85 -5.35 -34.55
CA VAL A 320 -19.73 -6.39 -35.06
C VAL A 320 -20.93 -6.61 -34.13
N PHE A 321 -20.71 -6.55 -32.82
CA PHE A 321 -21.77 -6.66 -31.82
C PHE A 321 -22.64 -5.41 -31.77
N ASP A 322 -22.04 -4.21 -31.81
CA ASP A 322 -22.79 -2.96 -31.88
C ASP A 322 -23.76 -2.98 -33.09
N LYS A 323 -23.29 -3.45 -34.25
CA LYS A 323 -24.14 -3.61 -35.44
C LYS A 323 -25.21 -4.69 -35.26
N TYR A 324 -24.89 -5.80 -34.59
CA TYR A 324 -25.88 -6.84 -34.26
C TYR A 324 -27.02 -6.29 -33.39
N LEU A 325 -26.68 -5.54 -32.33
CA LEU A 325 -27.66 -4.86 -31.48
C LEU A 325 -28.52 -3.87 -32.26
N PHE A 326 -27.90 -3.08 -33.15
CA PHE A 326 -28.64 -2.18 -34.04
C PHE A 326 -29.65 -2.95 -34.91
N LEU A 327 -29.25 -4.09 -35.50
CA LEU A 327 -30.13 -4.93 -36.32
C LEU A 327 -31.29 -5.54 -35.50
N LEU A 328 -31.03 -5.97 -34.26
CA LEU A 328 -32.07 -6.41 -33.33
C LEU A 328 -33.10 -5.31 -33.09
N GLY A 329 -32.64 -4.09 -32.84
CA GLY A 329 -33.50 -2.93 -32.62
C GLY A 329 -34.26 -2.47 -33.87
N SER A 330 -33.72 -2.71 -35.07
CA SER A 330 -34.37 -2.41 -36.35
C SER A 330 -35.36 -3.47 -36.83
N GLY A 331 -35.63 -4.53 -36.04
CA GLY A 331 -36.68 -5.52 -36.33
C GLY A 331 -36.21 -6.97 -36.47
N LEU A 332 -34.93 -7.27 -36.23
CA LEU A 332 -34.44 -8.67 -36.22
C LEU A 332 -34.85 -9.44 -34.94
N ALA A 333 -35.07 -8.73 -33.83
CA ALA A 333 -35.31 -9.35 -32.52
C ALA A 333 -36.61 -10.15 -32.44
N LYS A 334 -36.56 -11.27 -31.71
CA LYS A 334 -37.72 -12.09 -31.31
C LYS A 334 -38.00 -11.95 -29.81
N GLY A 335 -39.25 -12.17 -29.42
CA GLY A 335 -39.72 -12.10 -28.04
C GLY A 335 -40.24 -10.72 -27.59
N PRO A 336 -40.78 -10.64 -26.36
CA PRO A 336 -41.32 -9.40 -25.81
C PRO A 336 -40.22 -8.36 -25.57
N ARG A 337 -40.47 -7.12 -26.03
CA ARG A 337 -39.56 -5.98 -25.78
C ARG A 337 -39.74 -5.50 -24.34
N LEU A 338 -38.63 -5.38 -23.60
CA LEU A 338 -38.62 -4.78 -22.25
C LEU A 338 -39.18 -3.34 -22.25
N ILE A 339 -38.97 -2.61 -23.34
CA ILE A 339 -39.54 -1.28 -23.56
C ILE A 339 -40.20 -1.26 -24.97
N PRO A 340 -41.53 -1.08 -25.09
CA PRO A 340 -42.26 -1.26 -26.35
C PRO A 340 -41.85 -0.34 -27.51
N ALA A 341 -41.26 0.83 -27.24
CA ALA A 341 -41.01 1.90 -28.21
C ALA A 341 -39.51 2.24 -28.44
N MET A 342 -38.62 1.26 -28.34
CA MET A 342 -37.18 1.51 -28.56
C MET A 342 -36.81 1.54 -30.05
N HIS A 343 -36.11 2.61 -30.45
CA HIS A 343 -35.44 2.73 -31.74
C HIS A 343 -34.09 1.98 -31.73
N ALA A 344 -33.52 1.73 -32.91
CA ALA A 344 -32.33 0.87 -33.07
C ALA A 344 -31.12 1.33 -32.27
N ASN A 345 -30.82 2.65 -32.24
CA ASN A 345 -29.72 3.22 -31.47
C ASN A 345 -29.97 3.14 -29.95
N SER A 346 -31.23 3.28 -29.52
CA SER A 346 -31.59 3.18 -28.10
C SER A 346 -31.34 1.78 -27.54
N LEU A 347 -31.53 0.72 -28.34
CA LEU A 347 -31.26 -0.65 -27.89
C LEU A 347 -29.78 -0.88 -27.61
N VAL A 348 -28.89 -0.31 -28.42
CA VAL A 348 -27.43 -0.36 -28.19
C VAL A 348 -27.10 0.27 -26.84
N GLY A 349 -27.64 1.47 -26.56
CA GLY A 349 -27.44 2.15 -25.27
C GLY A 349 -28.02 1.39 -24.07
N VAL A 350 -29.17 0.75 -24.21
CA VAL A 350 -29.80 -0.06 -23.14
C VAL A 350 -28.98 -1.31 -22.84
N ALA A 351 -28.49 -2.02 -23.87
CA ALA A 351 -27.65 -3.20 -23.68
C ALA A 351 -26.38 -2.89 -22.87
N GLU A 352 -25.72 -1.77 -23.18
CA GLU A 352 -24.57 -1.29 -22.41
C GLU A 352 -24.95 -0.93 -20.97
N SER A 353 -26.08 -0.22 -20.79
CA SER A 353 -26.58 0.17 -19.48
C SER A 353 -26.86 -1.01 -18.56
N VAL A 354 -27.35 -2.14 -19.10
CA VAL A 354 -27.57 -3.37 -18.31
C VAL A 354 -26.27 -3.91 -17.74
N SER A 355 -25.21 -4.00 -18.56
CA SER A 355 -23.89 -4.46 -18.10
C SER A 355 -23.30 -3.50 -17.06
N GLY A 356 -23.31 -2.19 -17.34
CA GLY A 356 -22.78 -1.17 -16.43
C GLY A 356 -23.53 -1.11 -15.08
N LEU A 357 -24.86 -1.21 -15.09
CA LEU A 357 -25.67 -1.24 -13.87
C LEU A 357 -25.40 -2.51 -13.05
N THR A 358 -25.26 -3.66 -13.73
CA THR A 358 -24.93 -4.92 -13.07
C THR A 358 -23.57 -4.80 -12.37
N SER A 359 -22.55 -4.28 -13.05
CA SER A 359 -21.23 -4.06 -12.45
C SER A 359 -21.33 -3.17 -11.22
N LEU A 360 -22.08 -2.05 -11.25
CA LEU A 360 -22.24 -1.18 -10.08
C LEU A 360 -22.85 -1.90 -8.87
N VAL A 361 -23.95 -2.65 -9.08
CA VAL A 361 -24.63 -3.38 -8.00
C VAL A 361 -23.69 -4.40 -7.34
N VAL A 362 -22.83 -5.01 -8.15
CA VAL A 362 -21.88 -6.02 -7.72
C VAL A 362 -20.62 -5.42 -7.09
N ALA A 363 -20.22 -4.21 -7.51
CA ALA A 363 -18.95 -3.59 -7.16
C ALA A 363 -18.78 -3.34 -5.66
N ILE A 364 -19.78 -2.78 -4.98
CA ILE A 364 -19.65 -2.42 -3.56
C ILE A 364 -19.49 -3.68 -2.69
N PRO A 365 -20.36 -4.72 -2.81
CA PRO A 365 -20.16 -5.98 -2.08
C PRO A 365 -18.80 -6.63 -2.38
N VAL A 366 -18.39 -6.67 -3.64
CA VAL A 366 -17.11 -7.26 -4.06
C VAL A 366 -15.93 -6.48 -3.48
N GLY A 367 -15.93 -5.16 -3.59
CA GLY A 367 -14.89 -4.28 -3.03
C GLY A 367 -14.74 -4.47 -1.52
N TYR A 368 -15.87 -4.57 -0.79
CA TYR A 368 -15.86 -4.87 0.64
C TYR A 368 -15.23 -6.24 0.96
N ILE A 369 -15.58 -7.29 0.20
CA ILE A 369 -15.01 -8.63 0.39
C ILE A 369 -13.50 -8.63 0.10
N VAL A 370 -13.08 -7.99 -1.00
CA VAL A 370 -11.67 -7.88 -1.41
C VAL A 370 -10.83 -7.20 -0.33
N ASP A 371 -11.36 -6.17 0.33
CA ASP A 371 -10.64 -5.43 1.38
C ASP A 371 -10.63 -6.16 2.73
N ARG A 372 -11.74 -6.78 3.13
CA ARG A 372 -11.86 -7.45 4.45
C ARG A 372 -11.31 -8.87 4.48
N GLN A 373 -11.22 -9.54 3.34
CA GLN A 373 -10.80 -10.95 3.24
C GLN A 373 -9.65 -11.11 2.23
N PRO A 374 -8.45 -10.58 2.53
CA PRO A 374 -7.31 -10.61 1.61
C PRO A 374 -6.82 -12.02 1.24
N THR A 375 -7.14 -13.03 2.07
CA THR A 375 -6.82 -14.46 1.83
C THR A 375 -7.82 -15.18 0.94
N LYS A 376 -8.82 -14.48 0.39
CA LYS A 376 -9.86 -15.06 -0.47
C LYS A 376 -9.99 -14.33 -1.81
N ARG A 377 -9.05 -13.46 -2.17
CA ARG A 377 -9.14 -12.71 -3.43
C ARG A 377 -8.96 -13.66 -4.61
N ALA A 378 -7.96 -14.55 -4.59
CA ALA A 378 -7.77 -15.57 -5.61
C ALA A 378 -8.94 -16.58 -5.66
N TRP A 379 -9.53 -16.91 -4.50
CA TRP A 379 -10.74 -17.73 -4.45
C TRP A 379 -11.91 -17.07 -5.20
N LEU A 380 -12.14 -15.77 -4.96
CA LEU A 380 -13.21 -15.01 -5.62
C LEU A 380 -12.99 -14.94 -7.14
N VAL A 381 -11.74 -14.67 -7.55
CA VAL A 381 -11.31 -14.61 -8.95
C VAL A 381 -11.57 -15.94 -9.67
N ARG A 382 -11.29 -17.08 -9.04
CA ARG A 382 -11.54 -18.40 -9.65
C ARG A 382 -13.03 -18.69 -9.80
N ARG A 383 -13.86 -18.29 -8.82
CA ARG A 383 -15.31 -18.56 -8.84
C ARG A 383 -16.06 -17.68 -9.83
N SER A 384 -15.54 -16.51 -10.19
CA SER A 384 -16.14 -15.68 -11.23
C SER A 384 -16.19 -16.40 -12.59
N SER A 385 -15.29 -17.35 -12.86
CA SER A 385 -15.29 -18.15 -14.11
C SER A 385 -16.62 -18.87 -14.40
N VAL A 386 -17.41 -19.21 -13.37
CA VAL A 386 -18.74 -19.80 -13.55
C VAL A 386 -19.69 -18.82 -14.26
N LEU A 387 -19.66 -17.55 -13.87
CA LEU A 387 -20.45 -16.50 -14.51
C LEU A 387 -19.98 -16.24 -15.94
N ALA A 388 -18.67 -16.34 -16.21
CA ALA A 388 -18.15 -16.24 -17.57
C ALA A 388 -18.66 -17.37 -18.47
N VAL A 389 -18.64 -18.63 -17.98
CA VAL A 389 -19.17 -19.78 -18.74
C VAL A 389 -20.66 -19.61 -19.00
N LEU A 390 -21.43 -19.17 -17.99
CA LEU A 390 -22.85 -18.87 -18.14
C LEU A 390 -23.08 -17.79 -19.21
N ALA A 391 -22.30 -16.71 -19.20
CA ALA A 391 -22.38 -15.64 -20.19
C ALA A 391 -22.06 -16.13 -21.61
N VAL A 392 -21.06 -17.00 -21.78
CA VAL A 392 -20.72 -17.59 -23.10
C VAL A 392 -21.86 -18.46 -23.61
N VAL A 393 -22.38 -19.37 -22.77
CA VAL A 393 -23.48 -20.28 -23.15
C VAL A 393 -24.75 -19.51 -23.51
N THR A 394 -25.15 -18.57 -22.66
CA THR A 394 -26.33 -17.73 -22.92
C THR A 394 -26.12 -16.82 -24.12
N GLY A 395 -24.90 -16.31 -24.34
CA GLY A 395 -24.56 -15.52 -25.54
C GLY A 395 -24.72 -16.33 -26.82
N PHE A 396 -24.27 -17.58 -26.82
CA PHE A 396 -24.49 -18.49 -27.95
C PHE A 396 -25.98 -18.69 -28.25
N VAL A 397 -26.78 -18.98 -27.22
CA VAL A 397 -28.22 -19.14 -27.38
C VAL A 397 -28.84 -17.84 -27.89
N ALA A 398 -28.50 -16.69 -27.32
CA ALA A 398 -29.03 -15.38 -27.73
C ALA A 398 -28.74 -15.04 -29.20
N VAL A 399 -27.51 -15.33 -29.68
CA VAL A 399 -27.11 -15.08 -31.08
C VAL A 399 -27.83 -16.02 -32.05
N LEU A 400 -28.11 -17.25 -31.64
CA LEU A 400 -28.83 -18.24 -32.45
C LEU A 400 -30.34 -17.96 -32.51
N THR A 401 -30.94 -17.53 -31.40
CA THR A 401 -32.40 -17.37 -31.30
C THR A 401 -32.89 -15.95 -31.59
N ASP A 402 -32.01 -14.94 -31.53
CA ASP A 402 -32.37 -13.51 -31.60
C ASP A 402 -33.27 -13.04 -30.44
N GLU A 403 -33.28 -13.78 -29.32
CA GLU A 403 -34.14 -13.51 -28.17
C GLU A 403 -33.53 -12.47 -27.21
N LEU A 404 -34.24 -11.36 -27.02
CA LEU A 404 -33.75 -10.23 -26.23
C LEU A 404 -33.59 -10.55 -24.74
N LEU A 405 -34.44 -11.42 -24.19
CA LEU A 405 -34.35 -11.82 -22.79
C LEU A 405 -33.10 -12.65 -22.52
N VAL A 406 -32.76 -13.58 -23.41
CA VAL A 406 -31.54 -14.40 -23.29
C VAL A 406 -30.30 -13.52 -23.44
N LEU A 407 -30.34 -12.54 -24.36
CA LEU A 407 -29.29 -11.53 -24.50
C LEU A 407 -29.11 -10.73 -23.20
N THR A 408 -30.20 -10.34 -22.54
CA THR A 408 -30.15 -9.63 -21.25
C THR A 408 -29.47 -10.48 -20.18
N VAL A 409 -29.81 -11.77 -20.08
CA VAL A 409 -29.15 -12.69 -19.13
C VAL A 409 -27.65 -12.82 -19.40
N MET A 410 -27.26 -12.88 -20.68
CA MET A 410 -25.86 -12.89 -21.08
C MET A 410 -25.12 -11.62 -20.62
N LEU A 411 -25.68 -10.44 -20.87
CA LEU A 411 -25.09 -9.14 -20.48
C LEU A 411 -24.95 -9.01 -18.96
N VAL A 412 -25.97 -9.39 -18.20
CA VAL A 412 -25.92 -9.41 -16.72
C VAL A 412 -24.83 -10.36 -16.23
N SER A 413 -24.79 -11.59 -16.77
CA SER A 413 -23.77 -12.58 -16.37
C SER A 413 -22.36 -12.10 -16.68
N PHE A 414 -22.17 -11.46 -17.83
CA PHE A 414 -20.88 -10.90 -18.24
C PHE A 414 -20.47 -9.69 -17.40
N GLY A 415 -21.38 -8.75 -17.14
CA GLY A 415 -21.12 -7.59 -16.27
C GLY A 415 -20.72 -8.01 -14.85
N ALA A 416 -21.46 -8.96 -14.25
CA ALA A 416 -21.12 -9.52 -12.95
C ALA A 416 -19.75 -10.23 -12.95
N PHE A 417 -19.46 -11.02 -13.99
CA PHE A 417 -18.15 -11.66 -14.16
C PHE A 417 -17.01 -10.64 -14.21
N MET A 418 -17.15 -9.60 -15.04
CA MET A 418 -16.14 -8.57 -15.21
C MET A 418 -15.86 -7.85 -13.90
N GLU A 419 -16.89 -7.50 -13.13
CA GLU A 419 -16.71 -6.84 -11.83
C GLU A 419 -16.00 -7.74 -10.80
N LEU A 420 -16.47 -8.99 -10.62
CA LEU A 420 -15.86 -9.95 -9.68
C LEU A 420 -14.38 -10.19 -9.99
N SER A 421 -14.04 -10.36 -11.27
CA SER A 421 -12.68 -10.66 -11.71
C SER A 421 -11.78 -9.41 -11.69
N SER A 422 -12.22 -8.28 -12.23
CA SER A 422 -11.40 -7.07 -12.34
C SER A 422 -11.02 -6.48 -10.98
N SER A 423 -11.99 -6.29 -10.07
CA SER A 423 -11.75 -5.66 -8.77
C SER A 423 -10.72 -6.43 -7.94
N ALA A 424 -10.84 -7.76 -7.89
CA ALA A 424 -9.92 -8.62 -7.15
C ALA A 424 -8.57 -8.78 -7.86
N THR A 425 -8.54 -9.00 -9.18
CA THR A 425 -7.27 -9.16 -9.92
C THR A 425 -6.45 -7.88 -9.95
N ASP A 426 -7.08 -6.70 -10.00
CA ASP A 426 -6.39 -5.40 -9.93
C ASP A 426 -5.80 -5.14 -8.55
N ALA A 427 -6.52 -5.49 -7.47
CA ALA A 427 -5.97 -5.40 -6.12
C ALA A 427 -4.76 -6.33 -5.95
N ILE A 428 -4.85 -7.58 -6.40
CA ILE A 428 -3.72 -8.53 -6.38
C ILE A 428 -2.54 -8.01 -7.21
N PHE A 429 -2.81 -7.44 -8.39
CA PHE A 429 -1.79 -6.86 -9.25
C PHE A 429 -1.07 -5.67 -8.59
N ALA A 430 -1.83 -4.74 -8.02
CA ALA A 430 -1.29 -3.58 -7.31
C ALA A 430 -0.42 -3.99 -6.11
N ASP A 431 -0.85 -5.01 -5.36
CA ASP A 431 -0.12 -5.56 -4.22
C ASP A 431 1.13 -6.35 -4.64
N SER A 432 1.18 -6.84 -5.88
CA SER A 432 2.32 -7.59 -6.41
C SER A 432 3.46 -6.69 -6.91
N ILE A 433 3.22 -5.38 -7.06
CA ILE A 433 4.20 -4.42 -7.62
C ILE A 433 4.94 -3.66 -6.51
N PRO A 434 6.29 -3.64 -6.52
CA PRO A 434 7.08 -2.82 -5.59
C PRO A 434 6.75 -1.32 -5.66
N ALA A 435 6.85 -0.63 -4.53
CA ALA A 435 6.66 0.82 -4.48
C ALA A 435 7.73 1.54 -5.32
N GLY A 436 7.33 2.58 -6.07
CA GLY A 436 8.21 3.38 -6.93
C GLY A 436 8.42 2.85 -8.35
N GLU A 437 7.93 1.65 -8.68
CA GLU A 437 7.98 1.07 -10.04
C GLU A 437 6.61 0.97 -10.71
N ARG A 438 5.54 1.47 -10.06
CA ARG A 438 4.15 1.23 -10.46
C ARG A 438 3.86 1.74 -11.87
N SER A 439 4.34 2.93 -12.24
CA SER A 439 4.09 3.51 -13.56
C SER A 439 4.48 2.55 -14.71
N ALA A 440 5.67 1.94 -14.64
CA ALA A 440 6.16 1.03 -15.68
C ALA A 440 5.32 -0.25 -15.80
N TYR A 441 4.90 -0.86 -14.69
CA TYR A 441 4.07 -2.06 -14.69
C TYR A 441 2.65 -1.78 -15.18
N TYR A 442 2.01 -0.69 -14.73
CA TYR A 442 0.68 -0.29 -15.21
C TYR A 442 0.70 0.04 -16.71
N VAL A 443 1.71 0.78 -17.19
CA VAL A 443 1.84 1.06 -18.62
C VAL A 443 2.09 -0.22 -19.41
N THR A 444 2.95 -1.11 -18.94
CA THR A 444 3.22 -2.38 -19.65
C THR A 444 1.99 -3.29 -19.71
N LYS A 445 1.25 -3.41 -18.60
CA LYS A 445 -0.05 -4.08 -18.56
C LYS A 445 -1.00 -3.46 -19.58
N SER A 446 -1.24 -2.14 -19.52
CA SER A 446 -2.17 -1.47 -20.41
C SER A 446 -1.77 -1.61 -21.89
N VAL A 447 -0.48 -1.47 -22.23
CA VAL A 447 0.01 -1.67 -23.61
C VAL A 447 -0.31 -3.06 -24.13
N LEU A 448 -0.03 -4.11 -23.34
CA LEU A 448 -0.29 -5.48 -23.77
C LEU A 448 -1.80 -5.78 -23.86
N THR A 449 -2.59 -5.26 -22.93
CA THR A 449 -4.06 -5.31 -22.96
C THR A 449 -4.62 -4.62 -24.20
N THR A 450 -4.12 -3.43 -24.53
CA THR A 450 -4.53 -2.64 -25.71
C THR A 450 -4.09 -3.30 -27.03
N ILE A 451 -2.92 -3.95 -27.07
CA ILE A 451 -2.54 -4.75 -28.25
C ILE A 451 -3.50 -5.95 -28.39
N GLY A 452 -3.86 -6.60 -27.29
CA GLY A 452 -4.90 -7.64 -27.27
C GLY A 452 -6.22 -7.14 -27.85
N SER A 453 -6.69 -5.95 -27.44
CA SER A 453 -7.93 -5.37 -27.99
C SER A 453 -7.84 -5.01 -29.47
N ALA A 454 -6.65 -4.68 -30.01
CA ALA A 454 -6.45 -4.50 -31.45
C ALA A 454 -6.57 -5.81 -32.24
N CYS A 455 -6.08 -6.93 -31.69
CA CYS A 455 -6.13 -8.22 -32.39
C CYS A 455 -7.57 -8.69 -32.65
N GLY A 456 -8.51 -8.40 -31.75
CA GLY A 456 -9.89 -8.87 -31.86
C GLY A 456 -10.61 -8.38 -33.13
N PRO A 457 -10.73 -7.05 -33.37
CA PRO A 457 -11.24 -6.51 -34.62
C PRO A 457 -10.46 -6.97 -35.84
N GLY A 458 -9.15 -7.22 -35.72
CA GLY A 458 -8.35 -7.77 -36.83
C GLY A 458 -8.79 -9.19 -37.24
N ILE A 459 -9.09 -10.04 -36.25
CA ILE A 459 -9.68 -11.38 -36.48
C ILE A 459 -11.08 -11.24 -37.11
N SER A 460 -11.89 -10.32 -36.59
CA SER A 460 -13.22 -10.03 -37.16
C SER A 460 -13.12 -9.54 -38.61
N ALA A 461 -12.15 -8.68 -38.94
CA ALA A 461 -11.90 -8.20 -40.30
C ALA A 461 -11.56 -9.36 -41.24
N LEU A 462 -10.68 -10.27 -40.84
CA LEU A 462 -10.33 -11.44 -41.63
C LEU A 462 -11.57 -12.34 -41.86
N GLY A 463 -12.32 -12.63 -40.80
CA GLY A 463 -13.55 -13.44 -40.90
C GLY A 463 -14.58 -12.81 -41.84
N LEU A 464 -14.82 -11.50 -41.71
CA LEU A 464 -15.75 -10.75 -42.56
C LEU A 464 -15.28 -10.67 -44.01
N ALA A 465 -13.97 -10.51 -44.25
CA ALA A 465 -13.40 -10.53 -45.60
C ALA A 465 -13.64 -11.87 -46.30
N LEU A 466 -13.44 -12.98 -45.59
CA LEU A 466 -13.72 -14.33 -46.10
C LEU A 466 -15.20 -14.58 -46.35
N LEU A 467 -16.08 -13.90 -45.61
CA LEU A 467 -17.53 -13.99 -45.75
C LEU A 467 -18.11 -12.99 -46.77
N GLY A 468 -17.28 -12.17 -47.43
CA GLY A 468 -17.70 -11.29 -48.51
C GLY A 468 -18.03 -9.84 -48.10
N ASP A 469 -17.57 -9.39 -46.93
CA ASP A 469 -17.55 -7.99 -46.46
C ASP A 469 -18.90 -7.25 -46.55
N LYS A 470 -19.96 -7.84 -46.00
CA LYS A 470 -21.30 -7.22 -45.94
C LYS A 470 -21.88 -7.26 -44.54
N TRP A 471 -22.75 -6.31 -44.21
CA TRP A 471 -23.48 -6.30 -42.94
C TRP A 471 -24.66 -7.30 -42.92
N GLN A 472 -24.45 -8.52 -43.41
CA GLN A 472 -25.48 -9.56 -43.42
C GLN A 472 -25.59 -10.21 -42.03
N PRO A 473 -26.81 -10.43 -41.49
CA PRO A 473 -26.99 -10.97 -40.15
C PRO A 473 -26.23 -12.28 -39.91
N TYR A 474 -26.21 -13.20 -40.87
CA TYR A 474 -25.51 -14.48 -40.71
C TYR A 474 -23.97 -14.31 -40.58
N GLN A 475 -23.38 -13.35 -41.30
CA GLN A 475 -21.93 -13.11 -41.26
C GLN A 475 -21.51 -12.55 -39.89
N ILE A 476 -22.29 -11.59 -39.41
CA ILE A 476 -22.14 -10.98 -38.08
C ILE A 476 -22.26 -12.05 -36.98
N LYS A 477 -23.28 -12.91 -37.05
CA LYS A 477 -23.51 -13.98 -36.07
C LYS A 477 -22.36 -14.98 -36.02
N ILE A 478 -21.78 -15.38 -37.16
CA ILE A 478 -20.63 -16.30 -37.22
C ILE A 478 -19.42 -15.70 -36.49
N VAL A 479 -19.13 -14.42 -36.73
CA VAL A 479 -17.99 -13.73 -36.10
C VAL A 479 -18.19 -13.58 -34.59
N ILE A 480 -19.40 -13.19 -34.15
CA ILE A 480 -19.73 -13.09 -32.72
C ILE A 480 -19.61 -14.47 -32.05
N ALA A 481 -20.17 -15.51 -32.66
CA ALA A 481 -20.08 -16.89 -32.14
C ALA A 481 -18.62 -17.36 -32.02
N GLY A 482 -17.79 -17.09 -33.04
CA GLY A 482 -16.35 -17.37 -32.98
C GLY A 482 -15.65 -16.62 -31.84
N GLY A 483 -15.94 -15.33 -31.68
CA GLY A 483 -15.42 -14.51 -30.58
C GLY A 483 -15.88 -14.99 -29.20
N LEU A 484 -17.13 -15.47 -29.06
CA LEU A 484 -17.64 -16.01 -27.81
C LEU A 484 -16.85 -17.23 -27.33
N LEU A 485 -16.36 -18.09 -28.25
CA LEU A 485 -15.50 -19.22 -27.89
C LEU A 485 -14.12 -18.78 -27.40
N LEU A 486 -13.62 -17.64 -27.89
CA LEU A 486 -12.33 -17.11 -27.46
C LEU A 486 -12.33 -16.71 -25.98
N PHE A 487 -13.50 -16.51 -25.34
CA PHE A 487 -13.58 -16.29 -23.90
C PHE A 487 -13.23 -17.52 -23.06
N LEU A 488 -13.41 -18.75 -23.54
CA LEU A 488 -13.10 -19.95 -22.75
C LEU A 488 -11.61 -20.06 -22.36
N PRO A 489 -10.63 -19.92 -23.28
CA PRO A 489 -9.22 -19.99 -22.91
C PRO A 489 -8.77 -18.83 -22.01
N THR A 490 -9.46 -17.70 -22.03
CA THR A 490 -9.16 -16.55 -21.16
C THR A 490 -9.44 -16.83 -19.67
N LEU A 491 -10.15 -17.91 -19.34
CA LEU A 491 -10.40 -18.32 -17.96
C LEU A 491 -9.19 -19.02 -17.33
N LEU A 492 -8.27 -19.57 -18.12
CA LEU A 492 -7.11 -20.31 -17.60
C LEU A 492 -6.21 -19.46 -16.69
N PRO A 493 -5.84 -18.21 -17.05
CA PRO A 493 -5.05 -17.35 -16.17
C PRO A 493 -5.72 -17.05 -14.81
N LEU A 494 -7.05 -17.12 -14.70
CA LEU A 494 -7.76 -16.88 -13.43
C LEU A 494 -7.37 -17.88 -12.34
N PHE A 495 -6.96 -19.09 -12.73
CA PHE A 495 -6.53 -20.14 -11.81
C PHE A 495 -5.07 -20.02 -11.37
N LEU A 496 -4.29 -19.15 -12.02
CA LEU A 496 -2.88 -18.92 -11.70
C LEU A 496 -2.67 -17.85 -10.63
N PHE A 497 -3.72 -17.11 -10.26
CA PHE A 497 -3.65 -16.13 -9.18
C PHE A 497 -3.44 -16.81 -7.83
N GLU A 498 -2.54 -16.24 -7.04
CA GLU A 498 -2.22 -16.64 -5.68
C GLU A 498 -2.52 -15.47 -4.73
N ASP A 499 -3.15 -15.77 -3.59
CA ASP A 499 -3.34 -14.77 -2.54
C ASP A 499 -1.98 -14.45 -1.90
N PRO A 500 -1.68 -13.18 -1.61
CA PRO A 500 -0.46 -12.81 -0.91
C PRO A 500 -0.39 -13.53 0.45
N VAL A 501 0.66 -14.31 0.67
CA VAL A 501 0.88 -15.02 1.95
C VAL A 501 1.00 -13.99 3.07
N LEU A 502 0.08 -14.04 4.04
CA LEU A 502 0.12 -13.22 5.25
C LEU A 502 1.24 -13.71 6.17
N THR A 503 2.47 -13.36 5.86
CA THR A 503 3.57 -13.36 6.84
C THR A 503 4.31 -12.03 6.76
N GLU A 504 3.62 -10.93 7.06
CA GLU A 504 4.23 -9.71 7.55
C GLU A 504 3.24 -8.93 8.43
N PRO A 505 3.44 -8.89 9.76
CA PRO A 505 2.78 -7.92 10.62
C PRO A 505 3.36 -6.49 10.47
N ALA A 506 4.57 -6.33 9.90
CA ALA A 506 5.31 -5.06 9.95
C ALA A 506 4.94 -4.04 8.83
N SER A 507 4.39 -4.47 7.70
CA SER A 507 4.03 -3.57 6.59
C SER A 507 2.65 -2.92 6.72
N ARG A 508 1.82 -3.36 7.69
CA ARG A 508 0.51 -2.75 7.98
C ARG A 508 0.60 -1.44 8.75
N GLU A 509 1.67 -1.21 9.51
CA GLU A 509 1.82 -0.03 10.37
C GLU A 509 2.62 1.10 9.70
N ALA A 510 3.55 0.76 8.79
CA ALA A 510 4.33 1.75 8.04
C ALA A 510 3.48 2.53 7.00
N GLU A 511 2.46 1.90 6.38
CA GLU A 511 1.54 2.60 5.46
C GLU A 511 0.43 3.37 6.21
N ALA A 512 0.03 2.91 7.41
CA ALA A 512 -0.97 3.58 8.25
C ALA A 512 -0.41 4.84 8.95
N GLY A 513 0.87 4.83 9.36
CA GLY A 513 1.52 5.98 10.00
C GLY A 513 1.67 7.22 9.10
N VAL A 514 1.67 7.04 7.77
CA VAL A 514 1.66 8.15 6.81
C VAL A 514 0.25 8.73 6.62
N ALA A 515 -0.80 7.94 6.83
CA ALA A 515 -2.19 8.36 6.69
C ALA A 515 -2.77 8.99 7.99
N SER A 516 -2.33 8.55 9.17
CA SER A 516 -2.83 9.06 10.46
C SER A 516 -2.25 10.41 10.86
N ALA A 517 -1.08 10.80 10.33
CA ALA A 517 -0.47 12.11 10.63
C ALA A 517 -1.18 13.33 10.00
N GLN A 518 -2.22 13.14 9.17
CA GLN A 518 -2.93 14.25 8.49
C GLN A 518 -4.40 14.42 8.90
N SER A 519 -4.83 13.77 9.97
CA SER A 519 -6.21 13.73 10.41
C SER A 519 -6.33 13.82 11.93
N GLU A 520 -5.99 14.97 12.53
CA GLU A 520 -6.67 15.47 13.73
C GLU A 520 -6.17 16.88 14.07
N GLY A 521 -7.11 17.82 14.21
CA GLY A 521 -6.82 19.24 14.41
C GLY A 521 -7.96 20.12 13.91
N SER A 522 -9.19 19.85 14.35
CA SER A 522 -10.29 20.80 14.22
C SER A 522 -11.32 20.56 15.32
N THR A 523 -11.29 21.36 16.40
CA THR A 523 -12.46 22.13 16.86
C THR A 523 -12.04 23.11 17.98
N GLN A 524 -12.13 24.42 17.73
CA GLN A 524 -12.89 25.44 18.50
C GLN A 524 -12.38 26.86 18.21
N ALA A 525 -13.30 27.81 18.39
CA ALA A 525 -13.44 29.03 17.62
C ALA A 525 -12.87 30.31 18.26
N SER A 526 -12.65 31.28 17.37
CA SER A 526 -12.86 32.73 17.51
C SER A 526 -11.72 33.67 17.95
N THR A 527 -11.71 34.79 17.22
CA THR A 527 -11.15 36.14 17.44
C THR A 527 -9.65 36.43 17.20
N ALA A 528 -9.46 37.24 16.14
CA ALA A 528 -8.45 38.28 15.89
C ALA A 528 -7.28 38.45 16.86
N ASP A 529 -6.04 38.44 16.36
CA ASP A 529 -5.35 39.65 15.90
C ASP A 529 -3.99 39.33 15.28
N ALA A 530 -3.49 40.28 14.47
CA ALA A 530 -2.25 40.22 13.73
C ALA A 530 -1.00 40.31 14.63
N GLN A 531 0.06 39.56 14.31
CA GLN A 531 1.42 40.07 14.05
C GLN A 531 2.43 38.94 13.82
N ALA A 532 3.34 39.20 12.89
CA ALA A 532 4.40 38.33 12.42
C ALA A 532 5.53 38.13 13.46
N SER A 533 6.16 36.94 13.48
CA SER A 533 7.62 36.81 13.46
C SER A 533 8.07 35.36 13.25
N ASN A 534 9.18 35.25 12.51
CA ASN A 534 9.80 34.07 11.91
C ASN A 534 10.41 33.07 12.90
N GLY A 535 10.44 31.80 12.50
CA GLY A 535 11.31 30.76 13.08
C GLY A 535 11.11 29.39 12.42
N SER A 536 11.88 29.14 11.35
CA SER A 536 11.86 28.01 10.42
C SER A 536 12.08 26.60 11.02
N GLY A 537 11.31 25.61 10.53
CA GLY A 537 11.56 24.17 10.77
C GLY A 537 10.61 23.24 10.00
N VAL A 538 10.80 23.15 8.67
CA VAL A 538 10.23 22.19 7.70
C VAL A 538 8.70 22.15 7.58
N GLU A 539 8.18 23.06 6.76
CA GLU A 539 6.79 23.12 6.29
C GLU A 539 6.43 21.93 5.38
N ASP A 540 5.27 21.31 5.62
CA ASP A 540 4.50 20.53 4.66
C ASP A 540 4.02 21.49 3.53
N THR A 541 4.93 21.78 2.60
CA THR A 541 4.89 22.94 1.70
C THR A 541 4.14 22.66 0.41
N ARG A 542 2.89 22.19 0.43
CA ARG A 542 2.00 22.30 -0.75
C ARG A 542 0.54 22.56 -0.38
N ARG A 543 0.27 23.73 0.19
CA ARG A 543 -1.09 24.29 0.26
C ARG A 543 -1.39 25.04 -1.03
N CYS A 544 -2.37 24.55 -1.80
CA CYS A 544 -3.02 25.35 -2.84
C CYS A 544 -4.52 25.01 -2.80
N LEU A 545 -5.38 26.03 -2.78
CA LEU A 545 -6.84 25.90 -2.93
C LEU A 545 -7.51 24.93 -1.92
N CYS A 546 -7.14 24.96 -0.64
CA CYS A 546 -7.72 24.12 0.43
C CYS A 546 -7.52 22.60 0.31
N PHE A 547 -6.84 22.10 -0.72
CA PHE A 547 -6.63 20.66 -0.90
C PHE A 547 -5.39 20.15 -0.15
N ARG A 548 -5.46 18.87 0.24
CA ARG A 548 -4.39 18.08 0.90
C ARG A 548 -4.14 16.79 0.12
N SER A 549 -3.00 16.14 0.30
CA SER A 549 -2.64 14.86 -0.36
C SER A 549 -3.70 13.77 -0.23
N LYS A 550 -4.43 13.70 0.89
CA LYS A 550 -5.58 12.77 1.07
C LYS A 550 -6.73 12.93 0.08
N HIS A 551 -6.82 14.08 -0.60
CA HIS A 551 -7.86 14.35 -1.61
C HIS A 551 -7.46 13.88 -3.01
N VAL A 552 -6.21 13.45 -3.23
CA VAL A 552 -5.73 13.01 -4.56
C VAL A 552 -6.61 11.91 -5.16
N PRO A 553 -6.94 10.82 -4.44
CA PRO A 553 -7.82 9.78 -4.96
C PRO A 553 -9.23 10.29 -5.34
N VAL A 554 -9.79 11.19 -4.52
CA VAL A 554 -11.14 11.77 -4.74
C VAL A 554 -11.15 12.67 -5.96
N LEU A 555 -10.15 13.54 -6.12
CA LEU A 555 -10.03 14.42 -7.28
C LEU A 555 -9.84 13.64 -8.59
N LEU A 556 -9.02 12.59 -8.55
CA LEU A 556 -8.87 11.65 -9.68
C LEU A 556 -10.20 10.98 -10.02
N ALA A 557 -10.89 10.41 -9.04
CA ALA A 557 -12.18 9.75 -9.26
C ALA A 557 -13.25 10.71 -9.78
N LEU A 558 -13.28 11.96 -9.31
CA LEU A 558 -14.24 12.97 -9.78
C LEU A 558 -13.94 13.41 -11.22
N ALA A 559 -12.68 13.64 -11.57
CA ALA A 559 -12.29 13.97 -12.94
C ALA A 559 -12.58 12.82 -13.92
N ASP A 560 -12.33 11.58 -13.49
CA ASP A 560 -12.61 10.34 -14.25
C ASP A 560 -14.13 10.15 -14.44
N PHE A 561 -14.93 10.37 -13.39
CA PHE A 561 -16.38 10.35 -13.46
C PHE A 561 -16.93 11.32 -14.53
N ILE A 562 -16.47 12.58 -14.52
CA ILE A 562 -16.88 13.59 -15.53
C ILE A 562 -16.43 13.18 -16.92
N THR A 563 -15.19 12.68 -17.05
CA THR A 563 -14.65 12.17 -18.31
C THR A 563 -15.51 11.04 -18.87
N CYS A 564 -15.99 10.13 -18.02
CA CYS A 564 -16.80 9.00 -18.47
C CYS A 564 -18.20 9.39 -18.91
N ILE A 565 -18.81 10.44 -18.35
CA ILE A 565 -20.06 11.00 -18.90
C ILE A 565 -19.86 11.37 -20.36
N GLY A 566 -18.84 12.17 -20.66
CA GLY A 566 -18.56 12.57 -22.04
C GLY A 566 -18.13 11.40 -22.94
N ALA A 567 -17.31 10.48 -22.42
CA ALA A 567 -16.86 9.32 -23.18
C ALA A 567 -18.03 8.40 -23.56
N GLY A 568 -18.97 8.13 -22.65
CA GLY A 568 -20.13 7.29 -22.95
C GLY A 568 -21.03 7.90 -24.02
N MET A 569 -21.20 9.22 -24.01
CA MET A 569 -21.99 9.94 -25.01
C MET A 569 -21.43 9.87 -26.45
N THR A 570 -20.16 9.52 -26.65
CA THR A 570 -19.49 9.64 -27.96
C THR A 570 -18.74 8.40 -28.42
N VAL A 571 -18.03 7.72 -27.52
CA VAL A 571 -17.08 6.65 -27.89
C VAL A 571 -17.75 5.53 -28.67
N LYS A 572 -18.97 5.14 -28.27
CA LYS A 572 -19.76 4.12 -28.97
C LYS A 572 -20.25 4.56 -30.33
N PHE A 573 -20.51 5.84 -30.50
CA PHE A 573 -21.05 6.41 -31.72
C PHE A 573 -19.98 6.70 -32.77
N PHE A 574 -18.68 6.68 -32.45
CA PHE A 574 -17.64 6.82 -33.49
C PHE A 574 -17.74 5.72 -34.55
N ASN A 575 -17.97 4.47 -34.13
CA ASN A 575 -18.13 3.36 -35.07
C ASN A 575 -19.33 3.59 -35.98
N LEU A 576 -20.46 4.00 -35.39
CA LEU A 576 -21.68 4.28 -36.14
C LEU A 576 -21.51 5.49 -37.05
N PHE A 577 -20.81 6.54 -36.64
CA PHE A 577 -20.47 7.70 -37.46
C PHE A 577 -19.71 7.30 -38.72
N PHE A 578 -18.65 6.49 -38.61
CA PHE A 578 -17.91 6.02 -39.79
C PHE A 578 -18.74 5.07 -40.68
N ILE A 579 -19.59 4.23 -40.09
CA ILE A 579 -20.45 3.31 -40.84
C ILE A 579 -21.56 4.06 -41.57
N GLN A 580 -22.22 5.03 -40.91
CA GLN A 580 -23.41 5.70 -41.42
C GLN A 580 -23.06 6.92 -42.28
N ASP A 581 -22.18 7.79 -41.81
CA ASP A 581 -21.90 9.07 -42.47
C ASP A 581 -20.79 8.93 -43.52
N HIS A 582 -19.88 7.98 -43.32
CA HIS A 582 -18.76 7.71 -44.23
C HIS A 582 -18.82 6.35 -44.93
N GLN A 583 -19.89 5.57 -44.73
CA GLN A 583 -20.19 4.34 -45.46
C GLN A 583 -19.07 3.28 -45.37
N PHE A 584 -18.42 3.17 -44.22
CA PHE A 584 -17.38 2.16 -44.00
C PHE A 584 -17.94 0.74 -44.09
N SER A 585 -17.25 -0.13 -44.83
CA SER A 585 -17.55 -1.56 -44.87
C SER A 585 -17.21 -2.25 -43.54
N PRO A 586 -17.77 -3.46 -43.26
CA PRO A 586 -17.41 -4.23 -42.07
C PRO A 586 -15.90 -4.45 -41.89
N VAL A 587 -15.18 -4.74 -42.96
CA VAL A 587 -13.72 -4.90 -42.95
C VAL A 587 -13.05 -3.55 -42.68
N ALA A 588 -13.47 -2.48 -43.35
CA ALA A 588 -12.88 -1.15 -43.17
C ALA A 588 -13.00 -0.66 -41.72
N ILE A 589 -14.17 -0.78 -41.09
CA ILE A 589 -14.35 -0.38 -39.69
C ILE A 589 -13.56 -1.28 -38.73
N SER A 590 -13.46 -2.57 -39.03
CA SER A 590 -12.71 -3.52 -38.21
C SER A 590 -11.20 -3.27 -38.28
N LEU A 591 -10.68 -2.89 -39.46
CA LEU A 591 -9.29 -2.45 -39.64
C LEU A 591 -9.02 -1.12 -38.94
N LEU A 592 -9.97 -0.16 -38.99
CA LEU A 592 -9.88 1.08 -38.23
C LEU A 592 -9.75 0.79 -36.73
N GLN A 593 -10.59 -0.11 -36.22
CA GLN A 593 -10.59 -0.54 -34.81
C GLN A 593 -9.41 -1.46 -34.45
N THR A 594 -8.69 -2.00 -35.43
CA THR A 594 -7.40 -2.67 -35.23
C THR A 594 -6.27 -1.65 -35.09
N ALA A 595 -6.24 -0.64 -35.97
CA ALA A 595 -5.21 0.39 -35.96
C ALA A 595 -5.31 1.30 -34.72
N TYR A 596 -6.53 1.61 -34.29
CA TYR A 596 -6.79 2.56 -33.21
C TYR A 596 -6.13 2.21 -31.87
N PRO A 597 -6.28 0.99 -31.31
CA PRO A 597 -5.59 0.59 -30.09
C PRO A 597 -4.06 0.52 -30.27
N LEU A 598 -3.55 0.18 -31.46
CA LEU A 598 -2.10 0.17 -31.70
C LEU A 598 -1.50 1.59 -31.58
N VAL A 599 -2.19 2.60 -32.10
CA VAL A 599 -1.78 4.01 -31.90
C VAL A 599 -1.84 4.39 -30.42
N ILE A 600 -2.88 3.96 -29.70
CA ILE A 600 -2.99 4.17 -28.25
C ILE A 600 -1.80 3.57 -27.50
N ALA A 601 -1.43 2.32 -27.82
CA ALA A 601 -0.30 1.63 -27.19
C ALA A 601 1.04 2.37 -27.40
N LEU A 602 1.25 2.95 -28.58
CA LEU A 602 2.42 3.79 -28.85
C LEU A 602 2.40 5.07 -28.00
N PHE A 603 1.25 5.73 -27.90
CA PHE A 603 1.09 6.92 -27.07
C PHE A 603 1.26 6.63 -25.59
N MET A 604 0.80 5.48 -25.08
CA MET A 604 1.04 5.06 -23.68
C MET A 604 2.53 5.03 -23.34
N LYS A 605 3.37 4.46 -24.21
CA LYS A 605 4.84 4.47 -24.02
C LYS A 605 5.44 5.86 -24.16
N PHE A 606 4.89 6.69 -25.03
CA PHE A 606 5.33 8.07 -25.19
C PHE A 606 5.00 8.92 -23.95
N THR A 607 3.77 8.83 -23.44
CA THR A 607 3.32 9.51 -22.21
C THR A 607 4.13 9.05 -20.99
N GLU A 608 4.42 7.74 -20.86
CA GLU A 608 5.29 7.21 -19.81
C GLU A 608 6.69 7.85 -19.85
N ARG A 609 7.29 7.96 -21.05
CA ARG A 609 8.61 8.58 -21.22
C ARG A 609 8.59 10.07 -20.87
N LEU A 610 7.53 10.79 -21.25
CA LEU A 610 7.40 12.22 -20.96
C LEU A 610 7.07 12.49 -19.48
N ALA A 611 6.37 11.58 -18.82
CA ALA A 611 6.03 11.68 -17.40
C ALA A 611 7.27 11.65 -16.50
N LYS A 612 8.37 11.00 -16.91
CA LYS A 612 9.63 10.94 -16.14
C LYS A 612 10.25 12.33 -15.89
N PRO A 613 10.49 13.17 -16.91
CA PRO A 613 11.03 14.52 -16.69
C PRO A 613 9.96 15.56 -16.30
N LEU A 614 8.73 15.46 -16.84
CA LEU A 614 7.71 16.49 -16.67
C LEU A 614 6.89 16.33 -15.37
N GLY A 615 6.76 15.09 -14.92
CA GLY A 615 5.89 14.63 -13.85
C GLY A 615 4.58 14.00 -14.34
N ARG A 616 4.09 13.03 -13.58
CA ARG A 616 2.94 12.19 -13.95
C ARG A 616 1.64 13.01 -14.16
N PRO A 617 1.19 13.86 -13.22
CA PRO A 617 -0.01 14.67 -13.43
C PRO A 617 0.14 15.70 -14.55
N GLN A 618 1.34 16.25 -14.75
CA GLN A 618 1.62 17.22 -15.80
C GLN A 618 1.48 16.56 -17.17
N ALA A 619 2.12 15.40 -17.36
CA ALA A 619 2.02 14.63 -18.59
C ALA A 619 0.57 14.20 -18.88
N SER A 620 -0.14 13.72 -17.85
CA SER A 620 -1.55 13.33 -17.98
C SER A 620 -2.42 14.52 -18.43
N LEU A 621 -2.38 15.64 -17.71
CA LEU A 621 -3.21 16.81 -18.05
C LEU A 621 -2.88 17.39 -19.43
N SER A 622 -1.59 17.43 -19.82
CA SER A 622 -1.19 17.92 -21.15
C SER A 622 -1.75 17.05 -22.27
N PHE A 623 -1.65 15.71 -22.15
CA PHE A 623 -2.19 14.79 -23.16
C PHE A 623 -3.71 14.85 -23.19
N PHE A 624 -4.35 14.85 -22.02
CA PHE A 624 -5.80 14.89 -21.96
C PHE A 624 -6.37 16.21 -22.52
N SER A 625 -5.68 17.34 -22.29
CA SER A 625 -6.03 18.65 -22.90
C SER A 625 -5.88 18.64 -24.43
N ALA A 626 -4.85 17.96 -24.96
CA ALA A 626 -4.71 17.78 -26.41
C ALA A 626 -5.86 16.93 -26.98
N ASN A 627 -6.35 15.93 -26.24
CA ASN A 627 -7.55 15.17 -26.59
C ASN A 627 -8.80 16.07 -26.67
N VAL A 628 -8.99 17.03 -25.74
CA VAL A 628 -10.10 18.00 -25.81
C VAL A 628 -10.10 18.75 -27.14
N LEU A 629 -8.93 19.28 -27.53
CA LEU A 629 -8.78 20.00 -28.79
C LEU A 629 -9.04 19.08 -30.00
N CYS A 630 -8.48 17.87 -30.00
CA CYS A 630 -8.69 16.93 -31.11
C CYS A 630 -10.17 16.52 -31.24
N LEU A 631 -10.87 16.36 -30.12
CA LEU A 631 -12.29 16.01 -30.13
C LEU A 631 -13.17 17.14 -30.65
N PHE A 632 -12.87 18.39 -30.28
CA PHE A 632 -13.52 19.56 -30.85
C PHE A 632 -13.30 19.62 -32.36
N LEU A 633 -12.05 19.47 -32.82
CA LEU A 633 -11.72 19.46 -34.25
C LEU A 633 -12.40 18.33 -35.03
N LEU A 634 -12.64 17.16 -34.41
CA LEU A 634 -13.42 16.08 -35.02
C LEU A 634 -14.87 16.47 -35.33
N GLY A 635 -15.46 17.38 -34.54
CA GLY A 635 -16.79 17.94 -34.83
C GLY A 635 -16.81 18.81 -36.09
N GLU A 636 -15.72 19.52 -36.37
CA GLU A 636 -15.66 20.55 -37.42
C GLU A 636 -15.05 20.06 -38.74
N VAL A 637 -14.04 19.18 -38.69
CA VAL A 637 -13.30 18.75 -39.89
C VAL A 637 -14.12 17.80 -40.75
N SER A 638 -14.16 18.05 -42.06
CA SER A 638 -14.88 17.20 -43.04
C SER A 638 -13.96 16.41 -43.98
N TRP A 639 -12.66 16.74 -44.04
CA TRP A 639 -11.71 16.05 -44.91
C TRP A 639 -11.32 14.68 -44.32
N LEU A 640 -11.78 13.59 -44.97
CA LEU A 640 -11.71 12.22 -44.42
C LEU A 640 -10.31 11.77 -43.97
N PRO A 641 -9.20 11.97 -44.72
CA PRO A 641 -7.87 11.57 -44.27
C PRO A 641 -7.43 12.28 -42.97
N LEU A 642 -7.71 13.58 -42.85
CA LEU A 642 -7.42 14.35 -41.64
C LEU A 642 -8.34 13.94 -40.49
N LEU A 643 -9.61 13.65 -40.78
CA LEU A 643 -10.56 13.16 -39.80
C LEU A 643 -10.11 11.81 -39.21
N LEU A 644 -9.62 10.88 -40.04
CA LEU A 644 -9.06 9.60 -39.59
C LEU A 644 -7.80 9.79 -38.75
N LEU A 645 -6.89 10.68 -39.16
CA LEU A 645 -5.70 11.02 -38.39
C LEU A 645 -6.07 11.62 -37.02
N LEU A 646 -6.99 12.59 -37.00
CA LEU A 646 -7.48 13.20 -35.77
C LEU A 646 -8.15 12.18 -34.86
N PHE A 647 -8.97 11.27 -35.41
CA PHE A 647 -9.59 10.19 -34.66
C PHE A 647 -8.54 9.30 -33.98
N MET A 648 -7.52 8.87 -34.71
CA MET A 648 -6.43 8.04 -34.21
C MET A 648 -5.63 8.73 -33.10
N VAL A 649 -5.18 9.95 -33.38
CA VAL A 649 -4.35 10.73 -32.46
C VAL A 649 -5.13 11.13 -31.21
N ARG A 650 -6.42 11.49 -31.35
CA ARG A 650 -7.33 11.75 -30.23
C ARG A 650 -7.40 10.54 -29.30
N GLY A 651 -7.55 9.34 -29.85
CA GLY A 651 -7.53 8.10 -29.08
C GLY A 651 -6.25 7.95 -28.27
N GLY A 652 -5.11 8.16 -28.93
CA GLY A 652 -3.79 8.16 -28.29
C GLY A 652 -3.72 9.12 -27.11
N PHE A 653 -4.10 10.38 -27.30
CA PHE A 653 -4.10 11.40 -26.23
C PHE A 653 -5.06 11.08 -25.09
N ALA A 654 -6.25 10.56 -25.37
CA ALA A 654 -7.27 10.30 -24.37
C ALA A 654 -6.93 9.10 -23.47
N ASN A 655 -6.45 8.00 -24.07
CA ASN A 655 -6.30 6.72 -23.37
C ASN A 655 -4.89 6.50 -22.82
N SER A 656 -3.89 7.25 -23.28
CA SER A 656 -2.52 7.09 -22.79
C SER A 656 -2.31 7.59 -21.36
N THR A 657 -3.22 8.44 -20.87
CA THR A 657 -3.18 8.99 -19.51
C THR A 657 -3.66 8.00 -18.46
N PHE A 658 -4.60 7.11 -18.82
CA PHE A 658 -5.20 6.12 -17.93
C PHE A 658 -4.18 5.32 -17.08
N PRO A 659 -3.15 4.66 -17.65
CA PRO A 659 -2.18 3.91 -16.84
C PRO A 659 -1.36 4.80 -15.89
N ILE A 660 -1.10 6.05 -16.28
CA ILE A 660 -0.37 7.02 -15.46
C ILE A 660 -1.25 7.46 -14.29
N ASP A 661 -2.50 7.84 -14.54
CA ASP A 661 -3.45 8.27 -13.51
C ASP A 661 -3.77 7.13 -12.54
N ARG A 662 -3.87 5.90 -13.05
CA ARG A 662 -4.05 4.71 -12.22
C ARG A 662 -2.85 4.46 -11.31
N SER A 663 -1.63 4.70 -11.78
CA SER A 663 -0.43 4.62 -10.94
C SER A 663 -0.44 5.67 -9.83
N ILE A 664 -0.92 6.89 -10.10
CA ILE A 664 -1.08 7.93 -9.08
C ILE A 664 -2.13 7.51 -8.06
N LEU A 665 -3.31 7.08 -8.50
CA LEU A 665 -4.39 6.65 -7.61
C LEU A 665 -3.90 5.56 -6.64
N MET A 666 -3.14 4.59 -7.14
CA MET A 666 -2.64 3.47 -6.33
C MET A 666 -1.50 3.84 -5.38
N ASP A 667 -0.73 4.88 -5.69
CA ASP A 667 0.28 5.42 -4.76
C ASP A 667 -0.36 6.13 -3.56
N TYR A 668 -1.56 6.67 -3.73
CA TYR A 668 -2.30 7.39 -2.70
C TYR A 668 -3.43 6.55 -2.08
N THR A 669 -3.50 5.26 -2.41
CA THR A 669 -4.51 4.33 -1.88
C THR A 669 -3.86 3.23 -1.04
N PRO A 670 -4.12 3.20 0.28
CA PRO A 670 -3.64 2.12 1.15
C PRO A 670 -4.13 0.76 0.67
N SER A 671 -3.30 -0.28 0.82
CA SER A 671 -3.63 -1.66 0.41
C SER A 671 -4.94 -2.19 0.99
N THR A 672 -5.37 -1.69 2.15
CA THR A 672 -6.64 -2.04 2.84
C THR A 672 -7.90 -1.43 2.23
N GLN A 673 -7.77 -0.48 1.30
CA GLN A 673 -8.89 0.23 0.67
C GLN A 673 -8.90 0.08 -0.86
N ARG A 674 -7.97 -0.68 -1.44
CA ARG A 674 -7.84 -0.80 -2.90
C ARG A 674 -9.08 -1.43 -3.54
N GLY A 675 -9.72 -2.40 -2.88
CA GLY A 675 -10.97 -3.00 -3.35
C GLY A 675 -12.11 -1.99 -3.41
N MET A 676 -12.25 -1.13 -2.38
CA MET A 676 -13.24 -0.06 -2.38
C MET A 676 -12.96 1.00 -3.44
N TRP A 677 -11.70 1.40 -3.63
CA TRP A 677 -11.33 2.34 -4.70
C TRP A 677 -11.49 1.74 -6.10
N ASN A 678 -11.35 0.42 -6.25
CA ASN A 678 -11.72 -0.28 -7.47
C ASN A 678 -13.25 -0.27 -7.67
N ALA A 679 -14.04 -0.49 -6.62
CA ALA A 679 -15.49 -0.40 -6.69
C ALA A 679 -16.01 1.01 -7.04
N ILE A 680 -15.31 2.06 -6.57
CA ILE A 680 -15.58 3.45 -6.99
C ILE A 680 -15.35 3.61 -8.50
N GLN A 681 -14.39 2.92 -9.12
CA GLN A 681 -14.25 2.94 -10.57
C GLN A 681 -15.38 2.22 -11.30
N SER A 682 -16.04 1.25 -10.68
CA SER A 682 -17.22 0.63 -11.28
C SER A 682 -18.39 1.60 -11.40
N LEU A 683 -18.47 2.61 -10.52
CA LEU A 683 -19.38 3.76 -10.70
C LEU A 683 -19.05 4.50 -12.00
N THR A 684 -17.77 4.71 -12.30
CA THR A 684 -17.32 5.31 -13.55
C THR A 684 -17.77 4.49 -14.78
N SER A 685 -17.69 3.15 -14.72
CA SER A 685 -18.16 2.26 -15.79
C SER A 685 -19.68 2.33 -16.00
N MET A 686 -20.45 2.38 -14.91
CA MET A 686 -21.90 2.61 -14.98
C MET A 686 -22.22 3.98 -15.58
N THR A 687 -21.51 5.03 -15.17
CA THR A 687 -21.71 6.39 -15.69
C THR A 687 -21.46 6.45 -17.19
N TRP A 688 -20.40 5.80 -17.68
CA TRP A 688 -20.14 5.66 -19.11
C TRP A 688 -21.29 4.97 -19.84
N SER A 689 -21.79 3.87 -19.27
CA SER A 689 -22.87 3.08 -19.89
C SER A 689 -24.18 3.88 -19.92
N GLY A 690 -24.52 4.56 -18.82
CA GLY A 690 -25.72 5.38 -18.71
C GLY A 690 -25.69 6.63 -19.59
N SER A 691 -24.52 7.25 -19.77
CA SER A 691 -24.40 8.43 -20.63
C SER A 691 -24.41 8.09 -22.13
N ALA A 692 -24.17 6.82 -22.52
CA ALA A 692 -24.38 6.37 -23.89
C ALA A 692 -25.84 6.51 -24.35
N PHE A 693 -26.81 6.35 -23.44
CA PHE A 693 -28.21 6.63 -23.74
C PHE A 693 -28.44 8.10 -24.10
N LEU A 694 -27.86 9.03 -23.33
CA LEU A 694 -27.92 10.47 -23.63
C LEU A 694 -27.25 10.78 -24.97
N GLY A 695 -26.10 10.17 -25.25
CA GLY A 695 -25.42 10.29 -26.54
C GLY A 695 -26.27 9.82 -27.72
N GLY A 696 -27.03 8.74 -27.53
CA GLY A 696 -27.97 8.24 -28.53
C GLY A 696 -29.10 9.24 -28.81
N LEU A 697 -29.74 9.78 -27.77
CA LEU A 697 -30.78 10.80 -27.91
C LEU A 697 -30.27 12.08 -28.60
N LEU A 698 -29.05 12.52 -28.26
CA LEU A 698 -28.41 13.68 -28.87
C LEU A 698 -28.07 13.43 -30.34
N SER A 699 -27.54 12.25 -30.65
CA SER A 699 -27.20 11.85 -32.03
C SER A 699 -28.45 11.70 -32.90
N ASP A 700 -29.53 11.14 -32.36
CA ASP A 700 -30.80 10.96 -33.07
C ASP A 700 -31.53 12.32 -33.31
N SER A 701 -31.39 13.28 -32.39
CA SER A 701 -32.06 14.59 -32.51
C SER A 701 -31.30 15.64 -33.32
N HIS A 702 -29.97 15.54 -33.37
CA HIS A 702 -29.11 16.46 -34.11
C HIS A 702 -28.26 15.66 -35.11
N ASP A 703 -27.01 15.35 -34.75
CA ASP A 703 -26.11 14.46 -35.46
C ASP A 703 -24.97 14.00 -34.53
N TYR A 704 -24.10 13.11 -35.01
CA TYR A 704 -22.96 12.63 -34.25
C TYR A 704 -21.93 13.73 -33.93
N ARG A 705 -21.72 14.69 -34.84
CA ARG A 705 -20.71 15.75 -34.67
C ARG A 705 -21.06 16.68 -33.51
N TYR A 706 -22.34 16.98 -33.33
CA TYR A 706 -22.86 17.74 -32.22
C TYR A 706 -22.50 17.09 -30.87
N THR A 707 -22.58 15.76 -30.78
CA THR A 707 -22.18 15.02 -29.57
C THR A 707 -20.68 15.14 -29.27
N PHE A 708 -19.83 15.22 -30.30
CA PHE A 708 -18.38 15.40 -30.14
C PHE A 708 -18.07 16.77 -29.53
N VAL A 709 -18.72 17.82 -30.02
CA VAL A 709 -18.54 19.19 -29.51
C VAL A 709 -18.98 19.27 -28.05
N ILE A 710 -20.16 18.78 -27.69
CA ILE A 710 -20.61 18.77 -26.28
C ILE A 710 -19.62 17.99 -25.40
N THR A 711 -19.15 16.84 -25.86
CA THR A 711 -18.20 16.03 -25.10
C THR A 711 -16.87 16.75 -24.88
N SER A 712 -16.40 17.53 -25.85
CA SER A 712 -15.20 18.34 -25.67
C SER A 712 -15.34 19.36 -24.52
N LEU A 713 -16.53 19.96 -24.35
CA LEU A 713 -16.82 20.87 -23.24
C LEU A 713 -16.86 20.14 -21.89
N ILE A 714 -17.44 18.94 -21.85
CA ILE A 714 -17.44 18.08 -20.65
C ILE A 714 -16.00 17.71 -20.27
N TYR A 715 -15.17 17.33 -21.24
CA TYR A 715 -13.77 17.00 -20.98
C TYR A 715 -12.94 18.21 -20.53
N ALA A 716 -13.22 19.41 -21.07
CA ALA A 716 -12.60 20.63 -20.58
C ALA A 716 -12.90 20.86 -19.08
N THR A 717 -14.13 20.54 -18.65
CA THR A 717 -14.51 20.58 -17.23
C THR A 717 -13.73 19.56 -16.40
N ALA A 718 -13.53 18.34 -16.92
CA ALA A 718 -12.70 17.33 -16.24
C ALA A 718 -11.24 17.79 -16.06
N CYS A 719 -10.65 18.48 -17.05
CA CYS A 719 -9.31 19.07 -16.93
C CYS A 719 -9.23 20.08 -15.77
N VAL A 720 -10.27 20.90 -15.56
CA VAL A 720 -10.32 21.88 -14.47
C VAL A 720 -10.35 21.18 -13.11
N VAL A 721 -11.14 20.10 -12.98
CA VAL A 721 -11.20 19.29 -11.75
C VAL A 721 -9.90 18.54 -11.49
N TYR A 722 -9.18 18.13 -12.55
CA TYR A 722 -7.89 17.46 -12.44
C TYR A 722 -6.76 18.43 -12.06
N ALA A 723 -6.84 19.70 -12.47
CA ALA A 723 -5.76 20.68 -12.32
C ALA A 723 -5.12 20.77 -10.91
N PRO A 724 -5.86 20.71 -9.78
CA PRO A 724 -5.27 20.71 -8.43
C PRO A 724 -4.19 19.64 -8.22
N LEU A 725 -4.25 18.51 -8.93
CA LEU A 725 -3.26 17.43 -8.85
C LEU A 725 -1.85 17.86 -9.31
N LEU A 726 -1.74 18.89 -10.16
CA LEU A 726 -0.45 19.44 -10.61
C LEU A 726 0.41 19.93 -9.44
N TRP A 727 -0.23 20.39 -8.36
CA TRP A 727 0.43 20.86 -7.16
C TRP A 727 0.48 19.78 -6.08
N LEU A 728 -0.58 18.99 -5.90
CA LEU A 728 -0.68 17.99 -4.82
C LEU A 728 0.25 16.78 -5.01
N VAL A 729 0.56 16.41 -6.26
CA VAL A 729 1.38 15.24 -6.56
C VAL A 729 2.82 15.69 -6.90
N PRO A 730 3.85 15.08 -6.30
CA PRO A 730 5.24 15.37 -6.62
C PRO A 730 5.56 15.15 -8.10
N ARG A 731 6.39 16.03 -8.67
CA ARG A 731 6.82 15.94 -10.08
C ARG A 731 7.67 14.70 -10.34
N LYS A 732 8.62 14.41 -9.45
CA LYS A 732 9.35 13.15 -9.53
C LYS A 732 8.48 12.09 -8.87
N GLU A 733 8.22 11.00 -9.60
CA GLU A 733 7.84 9.74 -8.96
C GLU A 733 8.88 9.52 -7.86
N LYS A 734 8.44 9.23 -6.64
CA LYS A 734 9.39 8.84 -5.60
C LYS A 734 10.08 7.62 -6.19
N ALA A 735 11.31 7.79 -6.68
CA ALA A 735 12.23 6.69 -6.79
C ALA A 735 12.16 5.98 -5.44
N ALA A 736 12.39 4.67 -5.39
CA ALA A 736 12.89 4.10 -4.15
C ALA A 736 13.95 5.08 -3.65
N ALA A 737 13.61 5.88 -2.63
CA ALA A 737 14.58 6.69 -1.97
C ALA A 737 15.55 5.61 -1.53
N SER A 738 16.74 5.69 -2.09
CA SER A 738 17.85 5.01 -1.51
C SER A 738 17.71 5.19 -0.01
N ILE A 739 17.62 4.08 0.71
CA ILE A 739 18.11 4.00 2.07
C ILE A 739 19.62 4.26 1.95
N ARG A 740 19.96 5.52 1.72
CA ARG A 740 21.25 6.19 1.66
C ARG A 740 20.93 7.66 1.85
N THR A 741 20.79 8.03 3.11
CA THR A 741 21.52 9.12 3.77
C THR A 741 21.21 8.99 5.24
#